data_AF-A0A1F3TYT2-F1
#
_entry.id   AF-A0A1F3TYT2-F1
#
_cell.length_a   1.000
_cell.length_b   1.000
_cell.length_c   1.000
_cell.angle_alpha   90.00
_cell.angle_beta   90.00
_cell.angle_gamma   90.00
#
_symmetry.space_group_name_H-M   'P 1'
#
loop_
_entity.id
_entity.type
_entity.pdbx_description
1 polymer ?
#
loop_
_entity_poly.entity_id
_entity_poly.type
_entity_poly.pdbx_seq_one_letter_code
_entity_poly.pdbx_strand_id
1 'polypeptide(L)'
;MFSKWQLRSQAIFTVMLTAITLAGCGLKIGEANKSETTAEVQAIACLDSSIADLKLFTVGEATDEQVASSLQCLQDVFISFKENIRGEHKDAYTAKEIALFIEKNFIKDGKTFSDAFLAEVMKFKVALIGGSSLLVRETEIDQVVSLLTSLKPDILRLNKSMKIITFKWISQFHPESEDEKEKLFLIAKTDFNRFVQKLAQQFAQTGNAYLIDDLFNFVREVLIFAKGESETVQFFEKVRPFLKTFKTVLIGGDNSLKASEWERLGSTLHEGLFQALRYEYFLKDLSDQDIETKWRGYEKMAIDLSGLVENLLDVKETQTLSNFELFEITQTLVKIFPDFSLNMQLIESIGHLKVMMLGDSPSGRIGWSKSDFSKLRTKIPKLFQQIATLVQTYDYLQRHKNPILTWSTTSPEEFLSIESKTLVAVESLAELIERPYSLYYLKILIQELAKGPLSEELVLPENFESLYSAALSIKTVLTGEEDNTIGVTNLKTLLVVGARAFLHVTEYNIFTVPYKIDEPGFYTHLDRIFEKIIKTVSLNLELKSSKMYSSEELISLILTLQQEDIINTELKDQSLAMMFEGLWKNLLNDPAGRLGNQVLPGFNSVALAQVSNEMRGFIGSQKVVGEIFGKQETITKSLLLTEIRKAMVAQKDPLVKASLRELQTVLSSVISLNFNSHDFLKILTLDLGQYSYKDTFKSNLGRAFSRLFIRSYAGDMSRVSKLKGVTVTEAEVAFKQFKSIAVDFEVIDISNETFMSARFMEANLFLATSNGDLYANFTEVHDIFLHILSGMARAKMLKERIIEACLPPQQDRISSKTGVWEFCLLKTYYNEMVMKDPATPYFGSYLDLPQMLQMRNQFSAQEVKEYFYSLVKAAGHVPNDKEVVYFEDADLFPHVLQYIEMVYARHDSNKDGVLEKCEALGAFPIFHDLIKELTAEYKLKEDQLPGTFIYLLKFSRPPKTLAEKFKFLSFINTPEKWVIASTRIDLGKIFNFIADETRAKKEKAEAQQPPVTPAEPVAPQPPVTPVEPPAKRVGPPPEPIVTGC
;
A
#
# COMPACT_ATOMS: atom_id res chain seq x y z
N MET A 1 -29.84 17.76 7.29
CA MET A 1 -30.31 18.05 5.92
C MET A 1 -31.82 17.83 5.74
N PHE A 2 -32.39 16.68 6.15
CA PHE A 2 -33.84 16.40 6.10
C PHE A 2 -34.65 16.94 7.30
N SER A 3 -34.03 17.58 8.30
CA SER A 3 -34.77 18.29 9.36
C SER A 3 -35.59 19.47 8.83
N LYS A 4 -35.18 20.09 7.72
CA LYS A 4 -36.00 21.07 6.99
C LYS A 4 -37.12 20.40 6.17
N TRP A 5 -37.02 19.11 5.88
CA TRP A 5 -38.05 18.30 5.18
C TRP A 5 -39.25 18.02 6.08
N GLN A 6 -39.01 17.83 7.38
CA GLN A 6 -40.01 17.55 8.43
C GLN A 6 -41.11 18.62 8.53
N LEU A 7 -40.80 19.91 8.35
CA LEU A 7 -41.78 21.01 8.29
C LEU A 7 -42.45 21.14 6.91
N ARG A 8 -41.78 20.71 5.84
CA ARG A 8 -42.15 20.95 4.43
C ARG A 8 -43.04 19.87 3.82
N SER A 9 -42.88 18.61 4.22
CA SER A 9 -43.74 17.49 3.79
C SER A 9 -45.07 17.43 4.55
N GLN A 10 -45.09 17.91 5.81
CA GLN A 10 -46.31 18.11 6.61
C GLN A 10 -47.32 18.93 5.81
N ALA A 11 -46.92 20.08 5.28
CA ALA A 11 -47.87 20.93 4.57
C ALA A 11 -48.34 20.35 3.23
N ILE A 12 -47.58 19.53 2.48
CA ILE A 12 -48.05 19.02 1.16
C ILE A 12 -49.09 17.89 1.31
N PHE A 13 -48.86 16.93 2.22
CA PHE A 13 -49.78 15.82 2.44
C PHE A 13 -51.01 16.26 3.21
N THR A 14 -50.82 17.14 4.21
CA THR A 14 -51.92 17.84 4.86
C THR A 14 -52.68 18.66 3.82
N VAL A 15 -52.04 19.36 2.88
CA VAL A 15 -52.74 20.24 1.91
C VAL A 15 -53.47 19.51 0.78
N MET A 16 -53.00 18.37 0.27
CA MET A 16 -53.82 17.57 -0.67
C MET A 16 -55.05 16.96 0.02
N LEU A 17 -54.93 16.54 1.28
CA LEU A 17 -56.05 15.98 2.02
C LEU A 17 -56.95 17.07 2.62
N THR A 18 -56.38 18.24 2.93
CA THR A 18 -57.05 19.41 3.50
C THR A 18 -57.63 20.29 2.39
N ALA A 19 -57.22 20.14 1.12
CA ALA A 19 -57.96 20.65 -0.05
C ALA A 19 -59.43 20.17 -0.06
N ILE A 20 -59.69 19.01 0.56
CA ILE A 20 -61.03 18.44 0.72
C ILE A 20 -61.72 18.97 2.01
N THR A 21 -60.99 19.62 2.93
CA THR A 21 -61.48 19.98 4.28
C THR A 21 -61.29 21.45 4.68
N LEU A 22 -60.93 22.33 3.74
CA LEU A 22 -60.60 23.73 4.03
C LEU A 22 -61.86 24.61 4.21
N ALA A 23 -62.46 24.56 5.39
CA ALA A 23 -63.22 25.68 5.99
C ALA A 23 -63.39 25.46 7.51
N GLY A 24 -62.43 25.88 8.34
CA GLY A 24 -62.64 25.81 9.80
C GLY A 24 -61.52 26.40 10.63
N CYS A 25 -61.61 27.70 10.91
CA CYS A 25 -61.03 28.31 12.11
C CYS A 25 -62.15 29.13 12.75
N GLY A 26 -62.36 28.98 14.07
CA GLY A 26 -63.34 29.75 14.83
C GLY A 26 -62.65 30.51 15.96
N LEU A 27 -63.12 31.74 16.22
CA LEU A 27 -63.07 32.41 17.52
C LEU A 27 -64.18 33.48 17.57
N LYS A 28 -64.92 33.53 18.69
CA LYS A 28 -66.03 34.45 18.97
C LYS A 28 -65.52 35.80 19.50
N ILE A 29 -66.22 36.91 19.18
CA ILE A 29 -66.97 37.81 20.11
C ILE A 29 -67.35 39.13 19.39
N GLY A 30 -68.64 39.51 19.46
CA GLY A 30 -69.12 40.90 19.34
C GLY A 30 -70.01 41.23 18.13
N GLU A 31 -71.33 41.23 18.36
CA GLU A 31 -72.52 41.79 17.63
C GLU A 31 -72.30 42.68 16.39
N ALA A 32 -73.22 42.84 15.42
CA ALA A 32 -74.45 42.18 14.95
C ALA A 32 -74.74 42.80 13.56
N ASN A 33 -75.24 42.05 12.58
CA ASN A 33 -76.23 42.59 11.64
C ASN A 33 -76.97 41.54 10.81
N LYS A 34 -78.21 41.92 10.49
CA LYS A 34 -79.34 41.11 10.03
C LYS A 34 -79.16 40.41 8.68
N SER A 35 -79.76 39.22 8.63
CA SER A 35 -79.91 38.27 7.54
C SER A 35 -80.75 38.78 6.36
N GLU A 36 -80.31 38.46 5.15
CA GLU A 36 -81.20 37.94 4.10
C GLU A 36 -81.12 36.41 4.14
N THR A 37 -82.28 35.80 4.39
CA THR A 37 -82.48 34.39 4.69
C THR A 37 -82.26 33.49 3.47
N THR A 38 -81.16 32.76 3.47
CA THR A 38 -81.08 31.42 2.85
C THR A 38 -81.29 30.40 3.96
N ALA A 39 -82.15 29.41 3.75
CA ALA A 39 -82.53 28.40 4.74
C ALA A 39 -81.28 27.77 5.40
N GLU A 40 -81.22 27.77 6.74
CA GLU A 40 -80.23 26.99 7.49
C GLU A 40 -80.49 25.49 7.22
N VAL A 41 -79.65 24.88 6.39
CA VAL A 41 -79.71 23.44 6.13
C VAL A 41 -79.15 22.70 7.35
N GLN A 42 -80.02 22.04 8.12
CA GLN A 42 -79.64 21.30 9.36
C GLN A 42 -78.54 20.26 9.15
N ALA A 43 -78.39 19.71 7.94
CA ALA A 43 -77.37 18.73 7.60
C ALA A 43 -75.92 19.28 7.61
N ILE A 44 -75.72 20.57 7.88
CA ILE A 44 -74.41 21.25 7.86
C ILE A 44 -73.80 21.42 9.26
N ALA A 45 -74.55 21.15 10.34
CA ALA A 45 -74.11 21.40 11.71
C ALA A 45 -72.85 20.60 12.13
N CYS A 46 -72.57 19.47 11.47
CA CYS A 46 -71.43 18.60 11.77
C CYS A 46 -70.10 19.07 11.14
N LEU A 47 -70.10 20.04 10.20
CA LEU A 47 -68.91 20.28 9.38
C LEU A 47 -67.79 20.98 10.15
N ASP A 48 -68.10 21.92 11.04
CA ASP A 48 -67.11 22.62 11.88
C ASP A 48 -66.32 21.62 12.76
N SER A 49 -67.00 20.65 13.38
CA SER A 49 -66.35 19.58 14.16
C SER A 49 -65.63 18.58 13.26
N SER A 50 -66.22 18.22 12.12
CA SER A 50 -65.62 17.28 11.16
C SER A 50 -64.31 17.81 10.57
N ILE A 51 -64.21 19.12 10.33
CA ILE A 51 -62.99 19.75 9.83
C ILE A 51 -61.92 19.80 10.94
N ALA A 52 -62.31 20.03 12.19
CA ALA A 52 -61.39 19.92 13.32
C ALA A 52 -60.87 18.48 13.49
N ASP A 53 -61.74 17.48 13.39
CA ASP A 53 -61.38 16.07 13.48
C ASP A 53 -60.52 15.60 12.29
N LEU A 54 -60.78 16.10 11.06
CA LEU A 54 -59.92 15.83 9.90
C LEU A 54 -58.55 16.52 10.01
N LYS A 55 -58.45 17.66 10.71
CA LYS A 55 -57.14 18.21 11.08
C LYS A 55 -56.39 17.28 12.03
N LEU A 56 -57.08 16.72 13.04
CA LEU A 56 -56.51 15.70 13.92
C LEU A 56 -56.06 14.45 13.13
N PHE A 57 -56.82 14.03 12.11
CA PHE A 57 -56.42 12.95 11.21
C PHE A 57 -55.10 13.27 10.50
N THR A 58 -54.95 14.48 9.95
CA THR A 58 -53.73 14.88 9.22
C THR A 58 -52.49 14.94 10.10
N VAL A 59 -52.63 14.96 11.43
CA VAL A 59 -51.51 14.87 12.38
C VAL A 59 -51.43 13.51 13.08
N GLY A 60 -52.34 12.58 12.75
CA GLY A 60 -52.40 11.22 13.30
C GLY A 60 -52.91 11.15 14.74
N GLU A 61 -53.75 12.10 15.17
CA GLU A 61 -54.30 12.19 16.52
C GLU A 61 -55.81 11.89 16.60
N ALA A 62 -56.49 11.68 15.47
CA ALA A 62 -57.91 11.36 15.43
C ALA A 62 -58.20 9.90 15.79
N THR A 63 -59.37 9.64 16.40
CA THR A 63 -59.90 8.28 16.55
C THR A 63 -60.58 7.80 15.26
N ASP A 64 -60.71 6.48 15.09
CA ASP A 64 -61.40 5.91 13.93
C ASP A 64 -62.87 6.40 13.85
N GLU A 65 -63.53 6.63 15.00
CA GLU A 65 -64.88 7.22 15.07
C GLU A 65 -64.92 8.68 14.59
N GLN A 66 -63.95 9.50 15.00
CA GLN A 66 -63.83 10.90 14.56
C GLN A 66 -63.63 10.99 13.03
N VAL A 67 -62.77 10.13 12.48
CA VAL A 67 -62.55 10.07 11.02
C VAL A 67 -63.79 9.57 10.29
N ALA A 68 -64.43 8.51 10.79
CA ALA A 68 -65.60 7.92 10.15
C ALA A 68 -66.80 8.87 10.13
N SER A 69 -67.03 9.59 11.24
CA SER A 69 -68.09 10.59 11.36
C SER A 69 -67.81 11.82 10.50
N SER A 70 -66.55 12.26 10.41
CA SER A 70 -66.16 13.38 9.55
C SER A 70 -66.36 13.10 8.06
N LEU A 71 -65.99 11.89 7.61
CA LEU A 71 -66.23 11.46 6.23
C LEU A 71 -67.72 11.32 5.92
N GLN A 72 -68.53 10.88 6.90
CA GLN A 72 -69.98 10.82 6.74
C GLN A 72 -70.57 12.23 6.60
N CYS A 73 -70.15 13.17 7.45
CA CYS A 73 -70.59 14.55 7.38
C CYS A 73 -70.28 15.18 6.02
N LEU A 74 -69.09 14.94 5.45
CA LEU A 74 -68.73 15.43 4.11
C LEU A 74 -69.67 14.88 3.03
N GLN A 75 -70.03 13.59 3.09
CA GLN A 75 -70.98 13.00 2.16
C GLN A 75 -72.37 13.66 2.29
N ASP A 76 -72.85 13.83 3.51
CA ASP A 76 -74.16 14.41 3.81
C ASP A 76 -74.22 15.89 3.34
N VAL A 77 -73.10 16.63 3.42
CA VAL A 77 -72.98 18.00 2.90
C VAL A 77 -73.07 18.04 1.37
N PHE A 78 -72.39 17.13 0.65
CA PHE A 78 -72.51 17.06 -0.81
C PHE A 78 -73.93 16.69 -1.27
N ILE A 79 -74.57 15.74 -0.59
CA ILE A 79 -75.97 15.36 -0.85
C ILE A 79 -76.89 16.55 -0.59
N SER A 80 -76.71 17.23 0.55
CA SER A 80 -77.54 18.37 0.93
C SER A 80 -77.35 19.57 0.01
N PHE A 81 -76.14 19.83 -0.47
CA PHE A 81 -75.87 20.85 -1.48
C PHE A 81 -76.65 20.55 -2.76
N LYS A 82 -76.57 19.29 -3.25
CA LYS A 82 -77.29 18.83 -4.44
C LYS A 82 -78.81 18.97 -4.31
N GLU A 83 -79.37 18.65 -3.14
CA GLU A 83 -80.83 18.64 -2.93
C GLU A 83 -81.43 20.01 -2.64
N ASN A 84 -80.66 20.94 -2.07
CA ASN A 84 -81.19 22.20 -1.52
C ASN A 84 -80.73 23.47 -2.26
N ILE A 85 -79.71 23.39 -3.12
CA ILE A 85 -79.21 24.54 -3.89
C ILE A 85 -79.67 24.41 -5.35
N ARG A 86 -80.22 25.49 -5.92
CA ARG A 86 -80.57 25.57 -7.34
C ARG A 86 -79.55 26.44 -8.06
N GLY A 87 -78.79 25.87 -8.99
CA GLY A 87 -77.84 26.60 -9.84
C GLY A 87 -78.52 27.38 -10.96
N GLU A 88 -77.78 28.30 -11.57
CA GLU A 88 -78.17 29.06 -12.76
C GLU A 88 -78.48 28.14 -13.95
N HIS A 89 -77.82 26.98 -14.02
CA HIS A 89 -78.04 25.96 -15.04
C HIS A 89 -78.84 24.77 -14.46
N LYS A 90 -79.74 24.22 -15.27
CA LYS A 90 -80.53 23.04 -14.88
C LYS A 90 -79.59 21.85 -14.61
N ASP A 91 -79.66 21.30 -13.41
CA ASP A 91 -78.90 20.15 -12.91
C ASP A 91 -77.36 20.36 -12.92
N ALA A 92 -76.89 21.62 -12.89
CA ALA A 92 -75.47 21.98 -12.88
C ALA A 92 -75.15 23.30 -12.16
N TYR A 93 -73.92 23.43 -11.67
CA TYR A 93 -73.42 24.55 -10.88
C TYR A 93 -72.11 25.08 -11.45
N THR A 94 -71.91 26.39 -11.48
CA THR A 94 -70.61 27.02 -11.77
C THR A 94 -69.67 26.90 -10.57
N ALA A 95 -68.36 27.01 -10.81
CA ALA A 95 -67.37 27.03 -9.72
C ALA A 95 -67.63 28.17 -8.72
N LYS A 96 -68.12 29.31 -9.19
CA LYS A 96 -68.45 30.48 -8.35
C LYS A 96 -69.67 30.24 -7.47
N GLU A 97 -70.69 29.53 -7.95
CA GLU A 97 -71.86 29.18 -7.12
C GLU A 97 -71.49 28.22 -5.98
N ILE A 98 -70.65 27.23 -6.28
CA ILE A 98 -70.12 26.32 -5.25
C ILE A 98 -69.23 27.10 -4.27
N ALA A 99 -68.36 27.97 -4.77
CA ALA A 99 -67.49 28.82 -3.96
C ALA A 99 -68.31 29.73 -3.03
N LEU A 100 -69.32 30.43 -3.54
CA LEU A 100 -70.21 31.30 -2.77
C LEU A 100 -71.00 30.52 -1.72
N PHE A 101 -71.45 29.30 -2.03
CA PHE A 101 -72.07 28.42 -1.05
C PHE A 101 -71.09 28.08 0.07
N ILE A 102 -69.85 27.71 -0.27
CA ILE A 102 -68.81 27.36 0.72
C ILE A 102 -68.41 28.60 1.55
N GLU A 103 -68.22 29.75 0.91
CA GLU A 103 -67.84 31.01 1.57
C GLU A 103 -68.93 31.51 2.52
N LYS A 104 -70.17 31.59 2.05
CA LYS A 104 -71.29 32.16 2.82
C LYS A 104 -71.69 31.28 4.01
N ASN A 105 -71.59 29.96 3.86
CA ASN A 105 -72.08 29.02 4.87
C ASN A 105 -70.97 28.43 5.76
N PHE A 106 -69.70 28.45 5.33
CA PHE A 106 -68.63 27.72 6.01
C PHE A 106 -67.36 28.53 6.28
N ILE A 107 -67.09 29.64 5.57
CA ILE A 107 -65.88 30.45 5.78
C ILE A 107 -66.22 31.73 6.56
N LYS A 108 -66.03 31.69 7.88
CA LYS A 108 -66.44 32.77 8.82
C LYS A 108 -65.45 33.95 8.96
N ASP A 109 -64.32 33.93 8.25
CA ASP A 109 -63.22 34.91 8.35
C ASP A 109 -63.10 35.88 7.14
N GLY A 110 -64.10 35.96 6.25
CA GLY A 110 -64.05 36.81 5.06
C GLY A 110 -63.00 36.41 4.02
N LYS A 111 -62.46 35.18 4.10
CA LYS A 111 -61.63 34.61 3.03
C LYS A 111 -62.52 34.26 1.85
N THR A 112 -62.11 34.66 0.65
CA THR A 112 -62.75 34.27 -0.60
C THR A 112 -61.80 33.41 -1.42
N PHE A 113 -62.36 32.48 -2.19
CA PHE A 113 -61.64 31.72 -3.18
C PHE A 113 -61.25 32.65 -4.33
N SER A 114 -59.97 32.61 -4.72
CA SER A 114 -59.51 33.37 -5.88
C SER A 114 -60.03 32.73 -7.17
N ASP A 115 -60.25 33.53 -8.21
CA ASP A 115 -60.62 33.00 -9.54
C ASP A 115 -59.56 32.00 -10.06
N ALA A 116 -58.28 32.19 -9.70
CA ALA A 116 -57.19 31.26 -10.01
C ALA A 116 -57.36 29.92 -9.29
N PHE A 117 -57.67 29.92 -7.99
CA PHE A 117 -57.93 28.70 -7.23
C PHE A 117 -59.14 27.93 -7.78
N LEU A 118 -60.23 28.63 -8.09
CA LEU A 118 -61.44 28.01 -8.66
C LEU A 118 -61.17 27.40 -10.04
N ALA A 119 -60.35 28.05 -10.87
CA ALA A 119 -59.94 27.48 -12.15
C ALA A 119 -59.14 26.17 -11.98
N GLU A 120 -58.20 26.13 -11.03
CA GLU A 120 -57.43 24.91 -10.74
C GLU A 120 -58.29 23.79 -10.13
N VAL A 121 -59.25 24.12 -9.25
CA VAL A 121 -60.24 23.16 -8.71
C VAL A 121 -61.03 22.51 -9.84
N MET A 122 -61.48 23.29 -10.84
CA MET A 122 -62.23 22.75 -11.97
C MET A 122 -61.39 21.85 -12.86
N LYS A 123 -60.12 22.19 -13.11
CA LYS A 123 -59.17 21.32 -13.83
C LYS A 123 -58.95 20.00 -13.10
N PHE A 124 -58.71 20.07 -11.79
CA PHE A 124 -58.52 18.88 -10.95
C PHE A 124 -59.78 18.01 -10.92
N LYS A 125 -60.97 18.62 -10.84
CA LYS A 125 -62.26 17.93 -10.90
C LYS A 125 -62.41 17.13 -12.20
N VAL A 126 -62.10 17.75 -13.34
CA VAL A 126 -62.16 17.08 -14.66
C VAL A 126 -61.22 15.88 -14.70
N ALA A 127 -60.05 15.96 -14.07
CA ALA A 127 -59.14 14.82 -13.97
C ALA A 127 -59.69 13.69 -13.06
N LEU A 128 -60.28 14.03 -11.91
CA LEU A 128 -60.67 13.05 -10.89
C LEU A 128 -62.02 12.36 -11.16
N ILE A 129 -63.02 13.09 -11.64
CA ILE A 129 -64.38 12.57 -11.87
C ILE A 129 -64.92 12.84 -13.29
N GLY A 130 -64.24 13.66 -14.09
CA GLY A 130 -64.60 13.92 -15.48
C GLY A 130 -65.50 15.13 -15.72
N GLY A 131 -66.08 15.16 -16.92
CA GLY A 131 -67.06 16.17 -17.34
C GLY A 131 -66.49 17.54 -17.73
N SER A 132 -67.23 18.61 -17.43
CA SER A 132 -66.91 19.97 -17.91
C SER A 132 -65.95 20.72 -17.00
N SER A 133 -65.04 21.52 -17.57
CA SER A 133 -64.17 22.45 -16.82
C SER A 133 -64.88 23.74 -16.40
N LEU A 134 -66.13 23.95 -16.83
CA LEU A 134 -66.90 25.17 -16.54
C LEU A 134 -68.05 24.94 -15.55
N LEU A 135 -68.61 23.73 -15.54
CA LEU A 135 -69.81 23.38 -14.78
C LEU A 135 -69.61 22.08 -14.01
N VAL A 136 -70.24 21.97 -12.84
CA VAL A 136 -70.34 20.76 -12.02
C VAL A 136 -71.76 20.22 -12.09
N ARG A 137 -71.97 19.00 -12.57
CA ARG A 137 -73.32 18.40 -12.67
C ARG A 137 -73.71 17.68 -11.39
N GLU A 138 -75.01 17.52 -11.14
CA GLU A 138 -75.51 16.72 -10.02
C GLU A 138 -74.97 15.28 -10.02
N THR A 139 -74.86 14.65 -11.19
CA THR A 139 -74.27 13.32 -11.34
C THR A 139 -72.78 13.27 -10.97
N GLU A 140 -72.06 14.38 -11.11
CA GLU A 140 -70.65 14.48 -10.70
C GLU A 140 -70.55 14.60 -9.16
N ILE A 141 -71.53 15.23 -8.50
CA ILE A 141 -71.62 15.25 -7.03
C ILE A 141 -71.86 13.83 -6.49
N ASP A 142 -72.73 13.04 -7.14
CA ASP A 142 -72.96 11.63 -6.78
C ASP A 142 -71.70 10.77 -6.93
N GLN A 143 -70.88 11.04 -7.94
CA GLN A 143 -69.58 10.38 -8.12
C GLN A 143 -68.60 10.73 -6.99
N VAL A 144 -68.57 11.98 -6.52
CA VAL A 144 -67.74 12.38 -5.36
C VAL A 144 -68.19 11.64 -4.10
N VAL A 145 -69.49 11.55 -3.84
CA VAL A 145 -70.04 10.81 -2.69
C VAL A 145 -69.70 9.31 -2.77
N SER A 146 -69.82 8.71 -3.95
CA SER A 146 -69.44 7.31 -4.19
C SER A 146 -67.94 7.07 -3.96
N LEU A 147 -67.09 7.99 -4.42
CA LEU A 147 -65.65 7.94 -4.20
C LEU A 147 -65.29 8.04 -2.71
N LEU A 148 -65.89 8.99 -1.98
CA LEU A 148 -65.68 9.11 -0.52
C LEU A 148 -66.12 7.84 0.23
N THR A 149 -67.20 7.20 -0.23
CA THR A 149 -67.68 5.94 0.34
C THR A 149 -66.67 4.80 0.10
N SER A 150 -66.11 4.72 -1.11
CA SER A 150 -65.15 3.66 -1.48
C SER A 150 -63.77 3.82 -0.82
N LEU A 151 -63.37 5.06 -0.50
CA LEU A 151 -62.11 5.41 0.17
C LEU A 151 -62.20 5.30 1.70
N LYS A 152 -63.39 5.42 2.30
CA LYS A 152 -63.58 5.40 3.76
C LYS A 152 -62.84 4.26 4.48
N PRO A 153 -62.89 2.98 4.01
CA PRO A 153 -62.15 1.90 4.67
C PRO A 153 -60.62 2.07 4.65
N ASP A 154 -60.07 2.69 3.60
CA ASP A 154 -58.63 2.93 3.47
C ASP A 154 -58.18 4.13 4.28
N ILE A 155 -58.98 5.19 4.33
CA ILE A 155 -58.72 6.36 5.19
C ILE A 155 -58.71 5.94 6.67
N LEU A 156 -59.63 5.06 7.10
CA LEU A 156 -59.63 4.53 8.48
C LEU A 156 -58.40 3.68 8.79
N ARG A 157 -57.93 2.86 7.84
CA ARG A 157 -56.65 2.13 8.01
C ARG A 157 -55.47 3.09 8.10
N LEU A 158 -55.44 4.09 7.22
CA LEU A 158 -54.42 5.11 7.19
C LEU A 158 -54.32 5.88 8.50
N ASN A 159 -55.44 6.12 9.19
CA ASN A 159 -55.46 6.82 10.48
C ASN A 159 -54.41 6.30 11.47
N LYS A 160 -54.30 4.96 11.57
CA LYS A 160 -53.34 4.27 12.45
C LYS A 160 -51.88 4.50 12.06
N SER A 161 -51.64 4.80 10.79
CA SER A 161 -50.33 5.00 10.19
C SER A 161 -50.01 6.47 9.91
N MET A 162 -50.93 7.40 10.18
CA MET A 162 -50.79 8.81 9.82
C MET A 162 -49.58 9.47 10.49
N LYS A 163 -49.25 9.10 11.73
CA LYS A 163 -48.03 9.59 12.40
C LYS A 163 -46.75 9.21 11.66
N ILE A 164 -46.72 8.01 11.07
CA ILE A 164 -45.59 7.53 10.27
C ILE A 164 -45.54 8.32 8.96
N ILE A 165 -46.64 8.43 8.22
CA ILE A 165 -46.68 9.03 6.88
C ILE A 165 -46.42 10.55 6.90
N THR A 166 -46.66 11.21 8.04
CA THR A 166 -46.59 12.68 8.18
C THR A 166 -45.34 13.20 8.88
N PHE A 167 -44.25 12.41 8.95
CA PHE A 167 -42.98 12.82 9.57
C PHE A 167 -43.09 13.12 11.09
N LYS A 168 -44.07 12.49 11.76
CA LYS A 168 -44.40 12.71 13.18
C LYS A 168 -44.28 11.45 14.02
N TRP A 169 -43.54 10.45 13.55
CA TRP A 169 -43.26 9.28 14.36
C TRP A 169 -42.22 9.63 15.44
N ILE A 170 -42.70 10.18 16.56
CA ILE A 170 -41.87 10.56 17.71
C ILE A 170 -41.57 9.30 18.53
N SER A 171 -40.33 9.17 18.97
CA SER A 171 -39.74 8.07 19.76
C SER A 171 -40.47 7.68 21.06
N GLN A 172 -41.50 8.42 21.49
CA GLN A 172 -42.21 8.21 22.76
C GLN A 172 -43.16 7.01 22.77
N PHE A 173 -43.44 6.40 21.61
CA PHE A 173 -44.06 5.07 21.51
C PHE A 173 -42.99 4.09 21.08
N HIS A 174 -42.08 3.74 21.99
CA HIS A 174 -41.01 2.78 21.72
C HIS A 174 -41.62 1.44 21.29
N PRO A 175 -41.41 1.00 20.03
CA PRO A 175 -41.49 -0.41 19.71
C PRO A 175 -40.46 -1.12 20.60
N GLU A 176 -40.77 -2.29 21.14
CA GLU A 176 -39.88 -3.00 22.07
C GLU A 176 -38.59 -3.47 21.36
N SER A 177 -38.58 -3.45 20.01
CA SER A 177 -37.43 -3.79 19.17
C SER A 177 -37.42 -3.06 17.81
N GLU A 178 -36.24 -2.97 17.17
CA GLU A 178 -36.11 -2.48 15.78
C GLU A 178 -36.91 -3.30 14.76
N ASP A 179 -37.11 -4.60 15.01
CA ASP A 179 -37.93 -5.46 14.16
C ASP A 179 -39.42 -5.08 14.22
N GLU A 180 -39.91 -4.70 15.40
CA GLU A 180 -41.27 -4.22 15.57
C GLU A 180 -41.47 -2.84 14.89
N LYS A 181 -40.46 -1.97 15.01
CA LYS A 181 -40.42 -0.69 14.29
C LYS A 181 -40.51 -0.91 12.77
N GLU A 182 -39.67 -1.76 12.21
CA GLU A 182 -39.70 -2.10 10.78
C GLU A 182 -41.05 -2.67 10.35
N LYS A 183 -41.65 -3.55 11.17
CA LYS A 183 -42.97 -4.13 10.88
C LYS A 183 -44.06 -3.05 10.80
N LEU A 184 -44.10 -2.12 11.75
CA LEU A 184 -45.05 -1.00 11.75
C LEU A 184 -44.84 -0.08 10.52
N PHE A 185 -43.58 0.18 10.17
CA PHE A 185 -43.24 0.96 8.98
C PHE A 185 -43.74 0.30 7.69
N LEU A 186 -43.58 -1.03 7.56
CA LEU A 186 -44.07 -1.79 6.40
C LEU A 186 -45.60 -1.86 6.33
N ILE A 187 -46.29 -1.90 7.48
CA ILE A 187 -47.75 -1.78 7.53
C ILE A 187 -48.20 -0.42 7.00
N ALA A 188 -47.57 0.67 7.49
CA ALA A 188 -47.86 2.01 7.01
C ALA A 188 -47.60 2.17 5.50
N LYS A 189 -46.52 1.57 5.00
CA LYS A 189 -46.20 1.51 3.56
C LYS A 189 -47.32 0.84 2.78
N THR A 190 -47.75 -0.33 3.25
CA THR A 190 -48.79 -1.12 2.58
C THR A 190 -50.15 -0.40 2.56
N ASP A 191 -50.55 0.18 3.69
CA ASP A 191 -51.83 0.88 3.80
C ASP A 191 -51.84 2.18 2.98
N PHE A 192 -50.73 2.92 2.95
CA PHE A 192 -50.62 4.10 2.09
C PHE A 192 -50.62 3.76 0.61
N ASN A 193 -49.91 2.70 0.20
CA ASN A 193 -49.94 2.26 -1.19
C ASN A 193 -51.37 1.92 -1.63
N ARG A 194 -52.14 1.20 -0.80
CA ARG A 194 -53.53 0.84 -1.11
C ARG A 194 -54.41 2.07 -1.37
N PHE A 195 -54.28 3.10 -0.54
CA PHE A 195 -54.99 4.36 -0.72
C PHE A 195 -54.58 5.07 -2.02
N VAL A 196 -53.28 5.20 -2.29
CA VAL A 196 -52.75 5.85 -3.49
C VAL A 196 -53.18 5.10 -4.75
N GLN A 197 -53.16 3.76 -4.76
CA GLN A 197 -53.59 2.96 -5.89
C GLN A 197 -55.09 3.14 -6.20
N LYS A 198 -55.95 3.20 -5.18
CA LYS A 198 -57.37 3.50 -5.39
C LYS A 198 -57.61 4.88 -5.98
N LEU A 199 -56.91 5.90 -5.49
CA LEU A 199 -56.99 7.24 -6.07
C LEU A 199 -56.50 7.25 -7.51
N ALA A 200 -55.37 6.60 -7.78
CA ALA A 200 -54.80 6.52 -9.11
C ALA A 200 -55.72 5.78 -10.10
N GLN A 201 -56.37 4.70 -9.66
CA GLN A 201 -57.40 3.98 -10.42
C GLN A 201 -58.59 4.89 -10.76
N GLN A 202 -59.02 5.74 -9.82
CA GLN A 202 -60.09 6.69 -10.06
C GLN A 202 -59.70 7.70 -11.16
N PHE A 203 -58.50 8.27 -11.10
CA PHE A 203 -57.99 9.13 -12.17
C PHE A 203 -57.84 8.39 -13.51
N ALA A 204 -57.44 7.11 -13.47
CA ALA A 204 -57.32 6.29 -14.67
C ALA A 204 -58.68 6.04 -15.35
N GLN A 205 -59.75 5.84 -14.57
CA GLN A 205 -61.09 5.56 -15.07
C GLN A 205 -61.70 6.72 -15.87
N THR A 206 -61.34 7.97 -15.58
CA THR A 206 -61.92 9.14 -16.26
C THR A 206 -61.41 9.32 -17.68
N GLY A 207 -60.23 8.78 -18.01
CA GLY A 207 -59.63 8.91 -19.34
C GLY A 207 -58.96 10.26 -19.63
N ASN A 208 -59.10 11.25 -18.74
CA ASN A 208 -58.70 12.64 -19.02
C ASN A 208 -57.20 12.87 -18.78
N ALA A 209 -56.55 13.53 -19.73
CA ALA A 209 -55.18 13.97 -19.58
C ALA A 209 -55.09 15.13 -18.58
N TYR A 210 -54.12 15.10 -17.67
CA TYR A 210 -53.89 16.15 -16.67
C TYR A 210 -52.46 16.67 -16.73
N LEU A 211 -52.26 17.98 -16.88
CA LEU A 211 -50.91 18.54 -16.94
C LEU A 211 -50.27 18.54 -15.56
N ILE A 212 -49.01 18.10 -15.48
CA ILE A 212 -48.24 18.16 -14.22
C ILE A 212 -48.17 19.61 -13.71
N ASP A 213 -48.04 20.60 -14.60
CA ASP A 213 -48.03 22.00 -14.18
C ASP A 213 -49.34 22.42 -13.50
N ASP A 214 -50.49 21.90 -13.94
CA ASP A 214 -51.79 22.15 -13.30
C ASP A 214 -51.87 21.47 -11.92
N LEU A 215 -51.26 20.29 -11.73
CA LEU A 215 -51.13 19.70 -10.39
C LEU A 215 -50.36 20.62 -9.44
N PHE A 216 -49.24 21.17 -9.90
CA PHE A 216 -48.42 22.05 -9.07
C PHE A 216 -49.12 23.39 -8.81
N ASN A 217 -49.81 23.93 -9.81
CA ASN A 217 -50.59 25.16 -9.64
C ASN A 217 -51.75 24.95 -8.66
N PHE A 218 -52.49 23.84 -8.79
CA PHE A 218 -53.54 23.46 -7.85
C PHE A 218 -53.02 23.41 -6.42
N VAL A 219 -51.98 22.61 -6.15
CA VAL A 219 -51.43 22.49 -4.79
C VAL A 219 -50.89 23.82 -4.27
N ARG A 220 -50.27 24.65 -5.13
CA ARG A 220 -49.81 26.00 -4.76
C ARG A 220 -50.99 26.88 -4.33
N GLU A 221 -52.07 26.92 -5.10
CA GLU A 221 -53.25 27.72 -4.76
C GLU A 221 -53.93 27.19 -3.48
N VAL A 222 -53.99 25.87 -3.27
CA VAL A 222 -54.47 25.30 -1.99
C VAL A 222 -53.56 25.74 -0.83
N LEU A 223 -52.22 25.70 -1.00
CA LEU A 223 -51.26 26.14 0.02
C LEU A 223 -51.44 27.62 0.37
N ILE A 224 -51.64 28.48 -0.63
CA ILE A 224 -51.89 29.92 -0.44
C ILE A 224 -53.21 30.12 0.34
N PHE A 225 -54.28 29.43 -0.06
CA PHE A 225 -55.58 29.51 0.59
C PHE A 225 -55.54 29.02 2.06
N ALA A 226 -54.79 27.94 2.31
CA ALA A 226 -54.57 27.35 3.62
C ALA A 226 -53.65 28.18 4.53
N LYS A 227 -53.04 29.29 4.05
CA LYS A 227 -51.97 30.04 4.71
C LYS A 227 -50.76 29.14 5.08
N GLY A 228 -50.40 28.24 4.17
CA GLY A 228 -49.21 27.40 4.31
C GLY A 228 -47.94 28.25 4.45
N GLU A 229 -46.93 27.70 5.13
CA GLU A 229 -45.64 28.37 5.30
C GLU A 229 -44.98 28.67 3.95
N SER A 230 -44.41 29.86 3.81
CA SER A 230 -43.76 30.30 2.56
C SER A 230 -42.64 29.35 2.09
N GLU A 231 -41.94 28.71 3.03
CA GLU A 231 -40.91 27.72 2.74
C GLU A 231 -41.45 26.45 2.08
N THR A 232 -42.67 26.01 2.44
CA THR A 232 -43.30 24.82 1.84
C THR A 232 -43.70 25.09 0.40
N VAL A 233 -44.23 26.28 0.13
CA VAL A 233 -44.54 26.72 -1.24
C VAL A 233 -43.26 26.75 -2.09
N GLN A 234 -42.17 27.32 -1.57
CA GLN A 234 -40.89 27.35 -2.28
C GLN A 234 -40.29 25.97 -2.51
N PHE A 235 -40.41 25.06 -1.53
CA PHE A 235 -39.92 23.69 -1.67
C PHE A 235 -40.70 22.93 -2.74
N PHE A 236 -42.03 23.04 -2.73
CA PHE A 236 -42.87 22.40 -3.74
C PHE A 236 -42.55 22.89 -5.15
N GLU A 237 -42.29 24.19 -5.31
CA GLU A 237 -41.80 24.75 -6.58
C GLU A 237 -40.40 24.24 -6.99
N LYS A 238 -39.53 23.92 -6.03
CA LYS A 238 -38.23 23.27 -6.32
C LYS A 238 -38.37 21.81 -6.77
N VAL A 239 -39.44 21.11 -6.35
CA VAL A 239 -39.73 19.72 -6.76
C VAL A 239 -40.34 19.67 -8.17
N ARG A 240 -41.01 20.74 -8.62
CA ARG A 240 -41.66 20.81 -9.94
C ARG A 240 -40.77 20.35 -11.10
N PRO A 241 -39.52 20.83 -11.28
CA PRO A 241 -38.66 20.40 -12.39
C PRO A 241 -38.24 18.93 -12.29
N PHE A 242 -38.06 18.42 -11.08
CA PHE A 242 -37.72 17.01 -10.85
C PHE A 242 -38.87 16.11 -11.26
N LEU A 243 -40.10 16.39 -10.83
CA LEU A 243 -41.24 15.51 -11.18
C LEU A 243 -41.53 15.49 -12.68
N LYS A 244 -41.36 16.63 -13.37
CA LYS A 244 -41.48 16.70 -14.83
C LYS A 244 -40.43 15.85 -15.52
N THR A 245 -39.15 16.04 -15.15
CA THR A 245 -38.04 15.26 -15.71
C THR A 245 -38.21 13.77 -15.42
N PHE A 246 -38.58 13.43 -14.19
CA PHE A 246 -38.85 12.05 -13.78
C PHE A 246 -39.97 11.42 -14.63
N LYS A 247 -41.10 12.12 -14.82
CA LYS A 247 -42.20 11.66 -15.69
C LYS A 247 -41.70 11.39 -17.11
N THR A 248 -41.05 12.38 -17.72
CA THR A 248 -40.61 12.29 -19.12
C THR A 248 -39.57 11.18 -19.30
N VAL A 249 -38.63 11.02 -18.36
CA VAL A 249 -37.51 10.08 -18.48
C VAL A 249 -37.91 8.63 -18.13
N LEU A 250 -38.69 8.41 -17.08
CA LEU A 250 -38.95 7.06 -16.55
C LEU A 250 -40.33 6.50 -16.93
N ILE A 251 -41.32 7.35 -17.20
CA ILE A 251 -42.66 6.92 -17.61
C ILE A 251 -42.87 7.18 -19.13
N GLY A 252 -42.22 8.20 -19.70
CA GLY A 252 -42.29 8.55 -21.13
C GLY A 252 -43.40 9.56 -21.45
N GLY A 253 -43.48 10.03 -22.70
CA GLY A 253 -44.52 10.97 -23.15
C GLY A 253 -44.23 12.45 -22.85
N ASP A 254 -45.26 13.29 -22.90
CA ASP A 254 -45.19 14.72 -22.62
C ASP A 254 -45.41 15.02 -21.12
N ASN A 255 -45.60 16.31 -20.77
CA ASN A 255 -45.88 16.75 -19.41
C ASN A 255 -47.33 16.48 -18.96
N SER A 256 -48.11 15.72 -19.73
CA SER A 256 -49.46 15.29 -19.34
C SER A 256 -49.45 13.89 -18.74
N LEU A 257 -50.36 13.67 -17.79
CA LEU A 257 -50.64 12.39 -17.16
C LEU A 257 -51.86 11.78 -17.85
N LYS A 258 -51.63 10.71 -18.62
CA LYS A 258 -52.70 9.92 -19.25
C LYS A 258 -53.29 8.93 -18.25
N ALA A 259 -54.48 8.42 -18.57
CA ALA A 259 -55.21 7.46 -17.74
C ALA A 259 -54.34 6.31 -17.17
N SER A 260 -53.58 5.62 -18.02
CA SER A 260 -52.74 4.48 -17.60
C SER A 260 -51.45 4.86 -16.85
N GLU A 261 -51.15 6.15 -16.74
CA GLU A 261 -49.92 6.65 -16.11
C GLU A 261 -50.13 7.04 -14.64
N TRP A 262 -51.38 7.28 -14.22
CA TRP A 262 -51.72 7.65 -12.85
C TRP A 262 -51.33 6.57 -11.84
N GLU A 263 -51.60 5.29 -12.13
CA GLU A 263 -51.23 4.16 -11.26
C GLU A 263 -49.71 4.07 -11.06
N ARG A 264 -48.95 4.33 -12.12
CA ARG A 264 -47.47 4.29 -12.11
C ARG A 264 -46.89 5.47 -11.35
N LEU A 265 -47.38 6.68 -11.62
CA LEU A 265 -46.98 7.88 -10.89
C LEU A 265 -47.30 7.73 -9.41
N GLY A 266 -48.50 7.25 -9.07
CA GLY A 266 -48.92 6.98 -7.71
C GLY A 266 -47.99 5.99 -6.99
N SER A 267 -47.71 4.84 -7.61
CA SER A 267 -46.78 3.82 -7.08
C SER A 267 -45.38 4.40 -6.84
N THR A 268 -44.90 5.24 -7.76
CA THR A 268 -43.59 5.87 -7.66
C THR A 268 -43.53 6.89 -6.53
N LEU A 269 -44.50 7.81 -6.47
CA LEU A 269 -44.56 8.83 -5.44
C LEU A 269 -44.72 8.20 -4.05
N HIS A 270 -45.50 7.11 -3.97
CA HIS A 270 -45.60 6.28 -2.79
C HIS A 270 -44.23 5.76 -2.33
N GLU A 271 -43.49 5.11 -3.24
CA GLU A 271 -42.19 4.54 -2.92
C GLU A 271 -41.17 5.62 -2.54
N GLY A 272 -41.10 6.71 -3.30
CA GLY A 272 -40.22 7.84 -3.02
C GLY A 272 -40.49 8.50 -1.66
N LEU A 273 -41.77 8.64 -1.28
CA LEU A 273 -42.15 9.11 0.06
C LEU A 273 -41.63 8.17 1.15
N PHE A 274 -41.81 6.86 0.96
CA PHE A 274 -41.38 5.88 1.95
C PHE A 274 -39.86 5.74 2.03
N GLN A 275 -39.11 5.98 0.96
CA GLN A 275 -37.65 6.08 1.05
C GLN A 275 -37.21 7.32 1.86
N ALA A 276 -37.89 8.46 1.70
CA ALA A 276 -37.61 9.64 2.51
C ALA A 276 -37.98 9.43 3.99
N LEU A 277 -39.09 8.74 4.26
CA LEU A 277 -39.49 8.35 5.63
C LEU A 277 -38.50 7.36 6.24
N ARG A 278 -37.97 6.40 5.46
CA ARG A 278 -36.95 5.46 5.95
C ARG A 278 -35.69 6.20 6.38
N TYR A 279 -35.22 7.15 5.57
CA TYR A 279 -34.09 8.00 5.95
C TYR A 279 -34.37 8.75 7.26
N GLU A 280 -35.52 9.42 7.36
CA GLU A 280 -35.89 10.21 8.53
C GLU A 280 -35.92 9.38 9.82
N TYR A 281 -36.52 8.18 9.79
CA TYR A 281 -36.78 7.39 11.00
C TYR A 281 -35.70 6.36 11.35
N PHE A 282 -34.89 5.93 10.38
CA PHE A 282 -33.90 4.86 10.59
C PHE A 282 -32.45 5.32 10.38
N LEU A 283 -32.18 6.44 9.70
CA LEU A 283 -30.81 6.83 9.33
C LEU A 283 -30.38 8.19 9.89
N LYS A 284 -31.28 9.18 9.92
CA LYS A 284 -30.94 10.57 10.22
C LYS A 284 -30.30 10.79 11.59
N ASP A 285 -30.79 10.10 12.61
CA ASP A 285 -30.34 10.27 14.00
C ASP A 285 -29.21 9.31 14.38
N LEU A 286 -28.76 8.45 13.46
CA LEU A 286 -27.66 7.53 13.73
C LEU A 286 -26.33 8.29 13.77
N SER A 287 -25.52 8.00 14.78
CA SER A 287 -24.18 8.55 14.93
C SER A 287 -23.18 7.80 14.04
N ASP A 288 -21.96 8.31 13.94
CA ASP A 288 -20.87 7.61 13.25
C ASP A 288 -20.38 6.36 14.01
N GLN A 289 -20.89 6.11 15.22
CA GLN A 289 -20.65 4.87 15.94
C GLN A 289 -21.65 3.76 15.54
N ASP A 290 -22.77 4.12 14.89
CA ASP A 290 -23.84 3.21 14.47
C ASP A 290 -23.68 2.75 13.01
N ILE A 291 -22.45 2.65 12.54
CA ILE A 291 -22.10 2.36 11.13
C ILE A 291 -22.82 1.11 10.62
N GLU A 292 -22.88 0.03 11.40
CA GLU A 292 -23.54 -1.21 10.97
C GLU A 292 -25.05 -1.02 10.70
N THR A 293 -25.73 -0.28 11.58
CA THR A 293 -27.16 0.05 11.43
C THR A 293 -27.38 0.97 10.23
N LYS A 294 -26.49 1.96 10.01
CA LYS A 294 -26.51 2.83 8.83
C LYS A 294 -26.38 2.00 7.54
N TRP A 295 -25.42 1.07 7.48
CA TRP A 295 -25.20 0.21 6.32
C TRP A 295 -26.41 -0.67 5.98
N ARG A 296 -27.06 -1.29 6.98
CA ARG A 296 -28.30 -2.07 6.76
C ARG A 296 -29.45 -1.19 6.23
N GLY A 297 -29.57 0.05 6.72
CA GLY A 297 -30.56 0.99 6.22
C GLY A 297 -30.30 1.37 4.76
N TYR A 298 -29.05 1.67 4.39
CA TYR A 298 -28.65 1.94 3.01
C TYR A 298 -28.86 0.74 2.08
N GLU A 299 -28.57 -0.48 2.55
CA GLU A 299 -28.83 -1.72 1.80
C GLU A 299 -30.31 -1.83 1.41
N LYS A 300 -31.21 -1.69 2.39
CA LYS A 300 -32.66 -1.74 2.15
C LYS A 300 -33.13 -0.66 1.18
N MET A 301 -32.66 0.58 1.35
CA MET A 301 -32.97 1.67 0.43
C MET A 301 -32.51 1.37 -1.00
N ALA A 302 -31.30 0.82 -1.16
CA ALA A 302 -30.77 0.47 -2.48
C ALA A 302 -31.60 -0.63 -3.16
N ILE A 303 -32.05 -1.65 -2.40
CA ILE A 303 -32.92 -2.73 -2.91
C ILE A 303 -34.27 -2.18 -3.37
N ASP A 304 -34.91 -1.36 -2.52
CA ASP A 304 -36.22 -0.79 -2.80
C ASP A 304 -36.18 0.15 -4.01
N LEU A 305 -35.20 1.05 -4.07
CA LEU A 305 -35.00 1.97 -5.19
C LEU A 305 -34.69 1.22 -6.50
N SER A 306 -33.86 0.18 -6.44
CA SER A 306 -33.57 -0.65 -7.61
C SER A 306 -34.84 -1.36 -8.10
N GLY A 307 -35.68 -1.87 -7.19
CA GLY A 307 -36.96 -2.49 -7.54
C GLY A 307 -37.97 -1.51 -8.14
N LEU A 308 -38.00 -0.26 -7.64
CA LEU A 308 -38.82 0.80 -8.22
C LEU A 308 -38.43 1.08 -9.67
N VAL A 309 -37.13 1.31 -9.93
CA VAL A 309 -36.64 1.63 -11.27
C VAL A 309 -36.82 0.42 -12.21
N GLU A 310 -36.60 -0.80 -11.73
CA GLU A 310 -36.89 -2.04 -12.48
C GLU A 310 -38.35 -2.09 -12.97
N ASN A 311 -39.31 -1.81 -12.08
CA ASN A 311 -40.73 -1.80 -12.41
C ASN A 311 -41.11 -0.67 -13.39
N LEU A 312 -40.47 0.49 -13.28
CA LEU A 312 -40.71 1.61 -14.19
C LEU A 312 -40.18 1.35 -15.59
N LEU A 313 -39.01 0.71 -15.69
CA LEU A 313 -38.43 0.35 -16.98
C LEU A 313 -39.23 -0.70 -17.74
N ASP A 314 -40.04 -1.52 -17.04
CA ASP A 314 -40.92 -2.51 -17.69
C ASP A 314 -41.91 -1.87 -18.68
N VAL A 315 -42.27 -0.61 -18.43
CA VAL A 315 -43.31 0.08 -19.20
C VAL A 315 -42.80 1.26 -20.03
N LYS A 316 -41.52 1.56 -19.92
CA LYS A 316 -40.83 2.47 -20.83
C LYS A 316 -40.59 1.76 -22.16
N GLU A 317 -40.90 2.42 -23.28
CA GLU A 317 -40.75 1.83 -24.63
C GLU A 317 -39.34 1.28 -24.90
N THR A 318 -38.32 2.01 -24.46
CA THR A 318 -36.91 1.62 -24.66
C THR A 318 -36.44 0.54 -23.68
N GLN A 319 -37.17 0.30 -22.58
CA GLN A 319 -36.80 -0.57 -21.45
C GLN A 319 -35.40 -0.32 -20.87
N THR A 320 -34.82 0.85 -21.17
CA THR A 320 -33.47 1.24 -20.76
C THR A 320 -33.43 2.68 -20.30
N LEU A 321 -32.47 2.97 -19.44
CA LEU A 321 -32.13 4.30 -18.96
C LEU A 321 -30.71 4.63 -19.41
N SER A 322 -30.58 5.65 -20.26
CA SER A 322 -29.29 6.13 -20.73
C SER A 322 -28.56 6.96 -19.67
N ASN A 323 -27.24 7.11 -19.81
CA ASN A 323 -26.45 7.97 -18.92
C ASN A 323 -26.90 9.43 -18.96
N PHE A 324 -27.34 9.92 -20.13
CA PHE A 324 -27.87 11.27 -20.28
C PHE A 324 -29.16 11.45 -19.48
N GLU A 325 -30.09 10.50 -19.60
CA GLU A 325 -31.34 10.49 -18.84
C GLU A 325 -31.10 10.43 -17.32
N LEU A 326 -30.11 9.64 -16.87
CA LEU A 326 -29.67 9.63 -15.48
C LEU A 326 -29.14 11.00 -15.05
N PHE A 327 -28.32 11.63 -15.89
CA PHE A 327 -27.78 12.96 -15.64
C PHE A 327 -28.89 14.02 -15.54
N GLU A 328 -29.90 13.99 -16.40
CA GLU A 328 -31.04 14.92 -16.31
C GLU A 328 -31.81 14.76 -14.99
N ILE A 329 -32.06 13.52 -14.56
CA ILE A 329 -32.71 13.24 -13.27
C ILE A 329 -31.84 13.78 -12.12
N THR A 330 -30.54 13.52 -12.12
CA THR A 330 -29.65 13.92 -11.01
C THR A 330 -29.44 15.44 -10.97
N GLN A 331 -29.37 16.11 -12.12
CA GLN A 331 -29.28 17.58 -12.21
C GLN A 331 -30.53 18.28 -11.64
N THR A 332 -31.71 17.70 -11.82
CA THR A 332 -32.92 18.23 -11.20
C THR A 332 -32.99 17.93 -9.70
N LEU A 333 -32.42 16.81 -9.24
CA LEU A 333 -32.26 16.51 -7.82
C LEU A 333 -31.34 17.51 -7.11
N VAL A 334 -30.30 18.04 -7.75
CA VAL A 334 -29.40 19.06 -7.14
C VAL A 334 -30.16 20.30 -6.68
N LYS A 335 -31.24 20.69 -7.38
CA LYS A 335 -32.10 21.82 -6.97
C LYS A 335 -32.84 21.56 -5.65
N ILE A 336 -33.04 20.29 -5.31
CA ILE A 336 -33.68 19.82 -4.09
C ILE A 336 -32.63 19.53 -3.01
N PHE A 337 -31.50 18.94 -3.42
CA PHE A 337 -30.38 18.52 -2.58
C PHE A 337 -29.06 19.12 -3.12
N PRO A 338 -28.71 20.36 -2.72
CA PRO A 338 -27.56 21.08 -3.28
C PRO A 338 -26.22 20.36 -3.09
N ASP A 339 -26.09 19.59 -2.03
CA ASP A 339 -24.86 18.88 -1.66
C ASP A 339 -24.70 17.55 -2.42
N PHE A 340 -25.75 17.12 -3.14
CA PHE A 340 -25.70 15.99 -4.05
C PHE A 340 -25.33 16.50 -5.45
N SER A 341 -24.11 16.24 -5.91
CA SER A 341 -23.65 16.63 -7.25
C SER A 341 -23.08 15.43 -7.98
N LEU A 342 -23.71 15.06 -9.10
CA LEU A 342 -23.21 14.06 -10.04
C LEU A 342 -23.02 14.73 -11.41
N ASN A 343 -21.79 14.68 -11.92
CA ASN A 343 -21.48 15.13 -13.27
C ASN A 343 -21.55 13.96 -14.26
N MET A 344 -21.51 14.28 -15.56
CA MET A 344 -21.60 13.26 -16.62
C MET A 344 -20.44 12.26 -16.57
N GLN A 345 -19.21 12.71 -16.28
CA GLN A 345 -18.02 11.84 -16.24
C GLN A 345 -18.11 10.79 -15.13
N LEU A 346 -18.64 11.18 -13.96
CA LEU A 346 -18.91 10.26 -12.86
C LEU A 346 -19.98 9.23 -13.24
N ILE A 347 -21.06 9.66 -13.89
CA ILE A 347 -22.13 8.76 -14.36
C ILE A 347 -21.61 7.77 -15.40
N GLU A 348 -20.80 8.23 -16.35
CA GLU A 348 -20.15 7.37 -17.35
C GLU A 348 -19.23 6.33 -16.69
N SER A 349 -18.41 6.75 -15.73
CA SER A 349 -17.50 5.87 -14.99
C SER A 349 -18.26 4.84 -14.15
N ILE A 350 -19.36 5.24 -13.50
CA ILE A 350 -20.29 4.33 -12.82
C ILE A 350 -20.91 3.34 -13.84
N GLY A 351 -21.21 3.77 -15.05
CA GLY A 351 -21.67 2.91 -16.15
C GLY A 351 -20.66 1.81 -16.49
N HIS A 352 -19.37 2.12 -16.52
CA HIS A 352 -18.32 1.12 -16.72
C HIS A 352 -18.17 0.16 -15.52
N LEU A 353 -18.29 0.67 -14.29
CA LEU A 353 -18.32 -0.17 -13.09
C LEU A 353 -19.54 -1.12 -13.10
N LYS A 354 -20.69 -0.61 -13.55
CA LYS A 354 -21.91 -1.41 -13.77
C LYS A 354 -21.66 -2.55 -14.76
N VAL A 355 -20.98 -2.30 -15.88
CA VAL A 355 -20.68 -3.36 -16.86
C VAL A 355 -19.77 -4.42 -16.26
N MET A 356 -18.73 -4.02 -15.52
CA MET A 356 -17.86 -4.95 -14.77
C MET A 356 -18.66 -5.86 -13.84
N MET A 357 -19.59 -5.28 -13.09
CA MET A 357 -20.33 -5.97 -12.03
C MET A 357 -21.55 -6.75 -12.53
N LEU A 358 -22.29 -6.27 -13.53
CA LEU A 358 -23.61 -6.81 -13.91
C LEU A 358 -23.65 -7.37 -15.34
N GLY A 359 -22.56 -7.21 -16.10
CA GLY A 359 -22.50 -7.62 -17.50
C GLY A 359 -23.04 -6.58 -18.49
N ASP A 360 -23.11 -7.00 -19.76
CA ASP A 360 -23.47 -6.11 -20.86
C ASP A 360 -24.95 -5.73 -20.83
N SER A 361 -25.26 -4.53 -21.31
CA SER A 361 -26.64 -4.12 -21.57
C SER A 361 -27.13 -4.76 -22.88
N PRO A 362 -28.39 -5.21 -22.98
CA PRO A 362 -28.94 -5.82 -24.21
C PRO A 362 -28.81 -4.95 -25.47
N SER A 363 -28.66 -3.63 -25.31
CA SER A 363 -28.63 -2.65 -26.40
C SER A 363 -27.23 -2.30 -26.93
N GLY A 364 -26.15 -2.88 -26.37
CA GLY A 364 -24.77 -2.60 -26.79
C GLY A 364 -24.26 -1.18 -26.46
N ARG A 365 -25.09 -0.32 -25.86
CA ARG A 365 -24.71 1.01 -25.33
C ARG A 365 -24.67 0.96 -23.80
N ILE A 366 -23.79 1.77 -23.19
CA ILE A 366 -23.71 1.90 -21.73
C ILE A 366 -24.98 2.59 -21.25
N GLY A 367 -25.81 1.81 -20.56
CA GLY A 367 -27.09 2.22 -20.00
C GLY A 367 -27.65 1.11 -19.10
N TRP A 368 -28.69 1.44 -18.36
CA TRP A 368 -29.29 0.58 -17.35
C TRP A 368 -30.59 -0.03 -17.87
N SER A 369 -30.61 -1.35 -18.01
CA SER A 369 -31.78 -2.11 -18.41
C SER A 369 -32.53 -2.67 -17.20
N LYS A 370 -33.77 -3.12 -17.41
CA LYS A 370 -34.52 -3.88 -16.40
C LYS A 370 -33.71 -5.06 -15.83
N SER A 371 -33.04 -5.82 -16.70
CA SER A 371 -32.21 -6.95 -16.28
C SER A 371 -31.07 -6.52 -15.35
N ASP A 372 -30.51 -5.33 -15.55
CA ASP A 372 -29.42 -4.83 -14.72
C ASP A 372 -29.89 -4.57 -13.29
N PHE A 373 -31.04 -3.91 -13.12
CA PHE A 373 -31.61 -3.69 -11.78
C PHE A 373 -32.00 -4.99 -11.09
N SER A 374 -32.51 -5.97 -11.84
CA SER A 374 -32.82 -7.30 -11.30
C SER A 374 -31.55 -8.00 -10.77
N LYS A 375 -30.46 -7.99 -11.54
CA LYS A 375 -29.14 -8.49 -11.11
C LYS A 375 -28.56 -7.68 -9.96
N LEU A 376 -28.72 -6.36 -9.97
CA LEU A 376 -28.23 -5.48 -8.91
C LEU A 376 -28.90 -5.83 -7.58
N ARG A 377 -30.23 -6.02 -7.56
CA ARG A 377 -30.99 -6.39 -6.36
C ARG A 377 -30.52 -7.70 -5.73
N THR A 378 -30.13 -8.68 -6.54
CA THR A 378 -29.60 -9.96 -6.01
C THR A 378 -28.16 -9.82 -5.51
N LYS A 379 -27.37 -8.87 -6.03
CA LYS A 379 -25.98 -8.63 -5.61
C LYS A 379 -25.84 -7.64 -4.46
N ILE A 380 -26.76 -6.69 -4.28
CA ILE A 380 -26.72 -5.66 -3.22
C ILE A 380 -26.47 -6.26 -1.83
N PRO A 381 -27.20 -7.29 -1.36
CA PRO A 381 -26.97 -7.84 -0.03
C PRO A 381 -25.54 -8.35 0.17
N LYS A 382 -25.00 -9.08 -0.81
CA LYS A 382 -23.62 -9.59 -0.76
C LYS A 382 -22.62 -8.42 -0.82
N LEU A 383 -22.83 -7.42 -1.68
CA LEU A 383 -21.97 -6.23 -1.74
C LEU A 383 -21.90 -5.49 -0.40
N PHE A 384 -23.04 -5.15 0.17
CA PHE A 384 -23.14 -4.40 1.42
C PHE A 384 -22.54 -5.18 2.58
N GLN A 385 -22.83 -6.48 2.70
CA GLN A 385 -22.27 -7.34 3.73
C GLN A 385 -20.73 -7.40 3.68
N GLN A 386 -20.16 -7.60 2.48
CA GLN A 386 -18.71 -7.71 2.34
C GLN A 386 -18.01 -6.35 2.50
N ILE A 387 -18.58 -5.26 1.97
CA ILE A 387 -18.04 -3.90 2.16
C ILE A 387 -18.07 -3.52 3.64
N ALA A 388 -19.17 -3.79 4.36
CA ALA A 388 -19.24 -3.55 5.80
C ALA A 388 -18.16 -4.33 6.57
N THR A 389 -17.92 -5.58 6.18
CA THR A 389 -16.83 -6.40 6.76
C THR A 389 -15.46 -5.74 6.50
N LEU A 390 -15.21 -5.24 5.28
CA LEU A 390 -13.96 -4.56 4.95
C LEU A 390 -13.77 -3.23 5.68
N VAL A 391 -14.83 -2.44 5.85
CA VAL A 391 -14.78 -1.21 6.64
C VAL A 391 -14.44 -1.54 8.09
N GLN A 392 -15.09 -2.54 8.68
CA GLN A 392 -14.81 -2.98 10.05
C GLN A 392 -13.36 -3.47 10.24
N THR A 393 -12.84 -4.28 9.30
CA THR A 393 -11.45 -4.75 9.39
C THR A 393 -10.46 -3.62 9.15
N TYR A 394 -10.74 -2.69 8.23
CA TYR A 394 -9.91 -1.51 8.00
C TYR A 394 -9.86 -0.59 9.22
N ASP A 395 -11.00 -0.29 9.85
CA ASP A 395 -11.07 0.54 11.06
C ASP A 395 -10.33 -0.11 12.23
N TYR A 396 -10.37 -1.44 12.33
CA TYR A 396 -9.55 -2.17 13.28
C TYR A 396 -8.05 -1.97 13.00
N LEU A 397 -7.62 -2.12 11.74
CA LEU A 397 -6.22 -1.94 11.35
C LEU A 397 -5.74 -0.50 11.55
N GLN A 398 -6.54 0.51 11.23
CA GLN A 398 -6.17 1.93 11.41
C GLN A 398 -5.97 2.29 12.88
N ARG A 399 -6.84 1.81 13.77
CA ARG A 399 -6.71 2.04 15.22
C ARG A 399 -5.40 1.47 15.80
N HIS A 400 -4.82 0.47 15.15
CA HIS A 400 -3.60 -0.20 15.58
C HIS A 400 -2.40 0.05 14.66
N LYS A 401 -2.52 1.01 13.73
CA LYS A 401 -1.47 1.36 12.75
C LYS A 401 -0.25 2.03 13.39
N ASN A 402 -0.37 2.60 14.60
CA ASN A 402 0.72 3.29 15.27
C ASN A 402 1.31 2.45 16.41
N PRO A 403 2.37 1.65 16.14
CA PRO A 403 2.95 0.73 17.10
C PRO A 403 3.29 1.37 18.46
N ILE A 404 3.88 2.57 18.45
CA ILE A 404 4.38 3.26 19.65
C ILE A 404 3.27 3.51 20.70
N LEU A 405 2.01 3.59 20.28
CA LEU A 405 0.85 3.83 21.17
C LEU A 405 0.03 2.57 21.48
N THR A 406 0.20 1.46 20.75
CA THR A 406 -0.69 0.27 20.83
C THR A 406 0.03 -1.06 21.05
N TRP A 407 1.34 -1.07 21.32
CA TRP A 407 2.16 -2.29 21.54
C TRP A 407 1.62 -3.29 22.57
N SER A 408 0.63 -2.91 23.39
CA SER A 408 0.05 -3.80 24.40
C SER A 408 -1.29 -4.44 24.04
N THR A 409 -1.92 -4.17 22.89
CA THR A 409 -3.32 -4.62 22.65
C THR A 409 -3.54 -5.57 21.48
N THR A 410 -2.79 -5.51 20.38
CA THR A 410 -3.03 -6.39 19.22
C THR A 410 -2.16 -7.64 19.27
N SER A 411 -2.79 -8.81 19.46
CA SER A 411 -2.09 -10.08 19.40
C SER A 411 -1.90 -10.57 17.94
N PRO A 412 -0.84 -11.33 17.63
CA PRO A 412 -0.68 -12.04 16.36
C PRO A 412 -1.92 -12.83 15.91
N GLU A 413 -2.59 -13.49 16.85
CA GLU A 413 -3.77 -14.32 16.61
C GLU A 413 -4.98 -13.48 16.21
N GLU A 414 -5.15 -12.31 16.84
CA GLU A 414 -6.20 -11.36 16.47
C GLU A 414 -5.96 -10.81 15.05
N PHE A 415 -4.72 -10.47 14.71
CA PHE A 415 -4.37 -10.05 13.35
C PHE A 415 -4.68 -11.14 12.32
N LEU A 416 -4.33 -12.41 12.58
CA LEU A 416 -4.64 -13.53 11.69
C LEU A 416 -6.16 -13.69 11.47
N SER A 417 -6.97 -13.46 12.50
CA SER A 417 -8.43 -13.47 12.39
C SER A 417 -8.93 -12.35 11.47
N ILE A 418 -8.39 -11.13 11.61
CA ILE A 418 -8.73 -9.97 10.78
C ILE A 418 -8.27 -10.17 9.33
N GLU A 419 -7.07 -10.71 9.12
CA GLU A 419 -6.53 -11.09 7.82
C GLU A 419 -7.48 -12.07 7.11
N SER A 420 -7.86 -13.15 7.79
CA SER A 420 -8.78 -14.17 7.25
C SER A 420 -10.13 -13.58 6.86
N LYS A 421 -10.76 -12.78 7.74
CA LYS A 421 -12.03 -12.11 7.44
C LYS A 421 -11.94 -11.17 6.23
N THR A 422 -10.85 -10.40 6.16
CA THR A 422 -10.60 -9.46 5.05
C THR A 422 -10.45 -10.22 3.73
N LEU A 423 -9.66 -11.29 3.70
CA LEU A 423 -9.45 -12.08 2.49
C LEU A 423 -10.73 -12.76 2.01
N VAL A 424 -11.52 -13.36 2.91
CA VAL A 424 -12.83 -13.97 2.56
C VAL A 424 -13.79 -12.92 1.98
N ALA A 425 -13.80 -11.71 2.53
CA ALA A 425 -14.63 -10.63 2.02
C ALA A 425 -14.19 -10.15 0.63
N VAL A 426 -12.88 -9.99 0.40
CA VAL A 426 -12.33 -9.64 -0.91
C VAL A 426 -12.58 -10.74 -1.94
N GLU A 427 -12.38 -12.01 -1.60
CA GLU A 427 -12.67 -13.14 -2.48
C GLU A 427 -14.16 -13.18 -2.85
N SER A 428 -15.04 -12.98 -1.88
CA SER A 428 -16.50 -12.91 -2.09
C SER A 428 -16.91 -11.74 -3.00
N LEU A 429 -16.24 -10.59 -2.91
CA LEU A 429 -16.46 -9.45 -3.80
C LEU A 429 -15.91 -9.72 -5.20
N ALA A 430 -14.73 -10.33 -5.31
CA ALA A 430 -14.13 -10.69 -6.59
C ALA A 430 -15.02 -11.65 -7.38
N GLU A 431 -15.70 -12.59 -6.73
CA GLU A 431 -16.67 -13.49 -7.37
C GLU A 431 -17.79 -12.75 -8.11
N LEU A 432 -18.17 -11.55 -7.67
CA LEU A 432 -19.26 -10.77 -8.26
C LEU A 432 -18.91 -10.16 -9.62
N ILE A 433 -17.62 -10.13 -10.00
CA ILE A 433 -17.13 -9.56 -11.25
C ILE A 433 -17.49 -10.48 -12.43
N GLU A 434 -18.13 -9.90 -13.44
CA GLU A 434 -18.58 -10.58 -14.66
C GLU A 434 -17.80 -10.19 -15.92
N ARG A 435 -17.27 -8.95 -15.99
CA ARG A 435 -16.60 -8.41 -17.18
C ARG A 435 -15.23 -7.77 -16.86
N PRO A 436 -14.35 -7.65 -17.88
CA PRO A 436 -13.08 -6.92 -17.74
C PRO A 436 -13.32 -5.47 -17.32
N TYR A 437 -12.30 -4.84 -16.74
CA TYR A 437 -12.39 -3.45 -16.29
C TYR A 437 -11.13 -2.67 -16.60
N SER A 438 -11.29 -1.41 -16.98
CA SER A 438 -10.15 -0.54 -17.31
C SER A 438 -9.79 0.35 -16.14
N LEU A 439 -8.50 0.35 -15.78
CA LEU A 439 -7.93 1.22 -14.75
C LEU A 439 -8.07 2.70 -15.11
N TYR A 440 -8.22 3.04 -16.38
CA TYR A 440 -8.55 4.41 -16.81
C TYR A 440 -9.89 4.89 -16.23
N TYR A 441 -10.94 4.06 -16.28
CA TYR A 441 -12.23 4.41 -15.70
C TYR A 441 -12.19 4.39 -14.17
N LEU A 442 -11.34 3.54 -13.56
CA LEU A 442 -11.09 3.60 -12.11
C LEU A 442 -10.48 4.95 -11.70
N LYS A 443 -9.49 5.42 -12.45
CA LYS A 443 -8.85 6.72 -12.22
C LYS A 443 -9.88 7.85 -12.26
N ILE A 444 -10.69 7.91 -13.32
CA ILE A 444 -11.73 8.95 -13.46
C ILE A 444 -12.73 8.84 -12.31
N LEU A 445 -13.19 7.63 -11.98
CA LEU A 445 -14.12 7.41 -10.87
C LEU A 445 -13.58 7.99 -9.56
N ILE A 446 -12.32 7.70 -9.21
CA ILE A 446 -11.68 8.20 -7.99
C ILE A 446 -11.53 9.73 -8.02
N GLN A 447 -11.10 10.30 -9.15
CA GLN A 447 -10.95 11.75 -9.31
C GLN A 447 -12.28 12.49 -9.19
N GLU A 448 -13.35 11.98 -9.81
CA GLU A 448 -14.65 12.65 -9.78
C GLU A 448 -15.38 12.45 -8.44
N LEU A 449 -15.14 11.33 -7.73
CA LEU A 449 -15.58 11.17 -6.35
C LEU A 449 -14.90 12.18 -5.41
N ALA A 450 -13.59 12.36 -5.54
CA ALA A 450 -12.81 13.31 -4.74
C ALA A 450 -13.14 14.78 -5.04
N LYS A 451 -13.57 15.12 -6.26
CA LYS A 451 -13.99 16.49 -6.61
C LYS A 451 -15.45 16.79 -6.27
N GLY A 452 -16.27 15.77 -6.10
CA GLY A 452 -17.72 15.90 -5.98
C GLY A 452 -18.22 15.30 -4.66
N PRO A 453 -18.92 14.15 -4.70
CA PRO A 453 -19.66 13.63 -3.54
C PRO A 453 -18.83 13.34 -2.28
N LEU A 454 -17.52 13.12 -2.41
CA LEU A 454 -16.62 12.76 -1.31
C LEU A 454 -15.49 13.78 -1.13
N SER A 455 -15.72 15.04 -1.52
CA SER A 455 -14.68 16.06 -1.49
C SER A 455 -14.17 16.41 -0.09
N GLU A 456 -14.96 16.15 0.96
CA GLU A 456 -14.55 16.36 2.35
C GLU A 456 -13.82 15.12 2.93
N GLU A 457 -14.13 13.92 2.43
CA GLU A 457 -13.65 12.65 2.98
C GLU A 457 -12.50 12.00 2.17
N LEU A 458 -12.41 12.27 0.86
CA LEU A 458 -11.44 11.66 -0.05
C LEU A 458 -10.49 12.72 -0.62
N VAL A 459 -9.37 12.92 0.05
CA VAL A 459 -8.27 13.75 -0.43
C VAL A 459 -7.27 12.89 -1.21
N LEU A 460 -7.09 13.20 -2.49
CA LEU A 460 -6.09 12.51 -3.31
C LEU A 460 -4.68 13.01 -2.97
N PRO A 461 -3.67 12.11 -2.95
CA PRO A 461 -2.29 12.52 -2.73
C PRO A 461 -1.78 13.37 -3.90
N GLU A 462 -0.84 14.27 -3.64
CA GLU A 462 -0.27 15.16 -4.67
C GLU A 462 0.36 14.39 -5.84
N ASN A 463 0.94 13.22 -5.57
CA ASN A 463 1.54 12.33 -6.56
C ASN A 463 0.57 11.27 -7.13
N PHE A 464 -0.75 11.52 -7.11
CA PHE A 464 -1.75 10.56 -7.58
C PHE A 464 -1.53 10.08 -9.02
N GLU A 465 -1.14 10.98 -9.93
CA GLU A 465 -0.85 10.63 -11.33
C GLU A 465 0.34 9.66 -11.45
N SER A 466 1.40 9.90 -10.68
CA SER A 466 2.56 9.03 -10.58
C SER A 466 2.20 7.66 -9.99
N LEU A 467 1.37 7.62 -8.95
CA LEU A 467 0.86 6.35 -8.38
C LEU A 467 -0.01 5.58 -9.39
N TYR A 468 -0.79 6.27 -10.22
CA TYR A 468 -1.56 5.64 -11.28
C TYR A 468 -0.66 5.04 -12.37
N SER A 469 0.36 5.79 -12.83
CA SER A 469 1.38 5.32 -13.78
C SER A 469 2.07 4.05 -13.27
N ALA A 470 2.46 4.05 -12.00
CA ALA A 470 3.04 2.89 -11.32
C ALA A 470 2.09 1.69 -11.26
N ALA A 471 0.82 1.92 -10.96
CA ALA A 471 -0.18 0.88 -10.89
C ALA A 471 -0.39 0.20 -12.26
N LEU A 472 -0.34 0.95 -13.36
CA LEU A 472 -0.35 0.38 -14.71
C LEU A 472 0.87 -0.51 -14.96
N SER A 473 2.07 0.00 -14.66
CA SER A 473 3.32 -0.77 -14.85
C SER A 473 3.34 -2.05 -14.01
N ILE A 474 2.96 -1.96 -12.73
CA ILE A 474 2.81 -3.14 -11.84
C ILE A 474 1.78 -4.12 -12.40
N LYS A 475 0.62 -3.63 -12.86
CA LYS A 475 -0.42 -4.46 -13.48
C LYS A 475 0.15 -5.21 -14.69
N THR A 476 0.89 -4.54 -15.57
CA THR A 476 1.51 -5.18 -16.74
C THR A 476 2.50 -6.27 -16.33
N VAL A 477 3.37 -6.02 -15.34
CA VAL A 477 4.29 -7.07 -14.83
C VAL A 477 3.53 -8.26 -14.25
N LEU A 478 2.48 -8.02 -13.45
CA LEU A 478 1.73 -9.08 -12.76
C LEU A 478 0.85 -9.91 -13.71
N THR A 479 0.29 -9.29 -14.75
CA THR A 479 -0.73 -9.92 -15.63
C THR A 479 -0.24 -10.24 -17.04
N GLY A 480 0.76 -9.52 -17.54
CA GLY A 480 1.17 -9.52 -18.94
C GLY A 480 0.25 -8.72 -19.88
N GLU A 481 -0.78 -8.04 -19.35
CA GLU A 481 -1.68 -7.23 -20.16
C GLU A 481 -1.14 -5.79 -20.27
N GLU A 482 -0.79 -5.35 -21.49
CA GLU A 482 -0.15 -4.03 -21.74
C GLU A 482 -1.14 -2.86 -21.76
N ASP A 483 -2.42 -3.11 -22.04
CA ASP A 483 -3.42 -2.03 -22.12
C ASP A 483 -3.90 -1.58 -20.72
N ASN A 484 -4.83 -0.64 -20.67
CA ASN A 484 -5.43 -0.21 -19.41
C ASN A 484 -6.46 -1.22 -18.86
N THR A 485 -6.80 -2.26 -19.61
CA THR A 485 -7.88 -3.21 -19.30
C THR A 485 -7.33 -4.42 -18.56
N ILE A 486 -8.08 -4.91 -17.59
CA ILE A 486 -7.76 -6.13 -16.86
C ILE A 486 -8.83 -7.17 -17.19
N GLY A 487 -8.42 -8.31 -17.74
CA GLY A 487 -9.31 -9.45 -17.96
C GLY A 487 -9.95 -9.95 -16.66
N VAL A 488 -11.13 -10.58 -16.75
CA VAL A 488 -11.92 -10.99 -15.57
C VAL A 488 -11.12 -11.83 -14.58
N THR A 489 -10.42 -12.86 -15.07
CA THR A 489 -9.62 -13.76 -14.22
C THR A 489 -8.51 -12.99 -13.51
N ASN A 490 -7.74 -12.19 -14.27
CA ASN A 490 -6.64 -11.39 -13.73
C ASN A 490 -7.15 -10.35 -12.72
N LEU A 491 -8.29 -9.70 -12.99
CA LEU A 491 -8.88 -8.71 -12.10
C LEU A 491 -9.30 -9.33 -10.76
N LYS A 492 -9.98 -10.48 -10.81
CA LYS A 492 -10.36 -11.23 -9.60
C LYS A 492 -9.13 -11.56 -8.77
N THR A 493 -8.06 -12.01 -9.40
CA THR A 493 -6.86 -12.35 -8.63
C THR A 493 -6.08 -11.12 -8.16
N LEU A 494 -5.96 -10.07 -8.96
CA LEU A 494 -5.29 -8.84 -8.55
C LEU A 494 -5.95 -8.22 -7.32
N LEU A 495 -7.28 -8.32 -7.17
CA LEU A 495 -7.97 -7.90 -5.95
C LEU A 495 -7.50 -8.70 -4.72
N VAL A 496 -7.46 -10.03 -4.83
CA VAL A 496 -7.03 -10.91 -3.73
C VAL A 496 -5.54 -10.72 -3.41
N VAL A 497 -4.70 -10.58 -4.43
CA VAL A 497 -3.26 -10.38 -4.31
C VAL A 497 -2.95 -9.02 -3.74
N GLY A 498 -3.65 -7.97 -4.19
CA GLY A 498 -3.56 -6.62 -3.65
C GLY A 498 -3.95 -6.58 -2.17
N ALA A 499 -5.04 -7.26 -1.79
CA ALA A 499 -5.44 -7.39 -0.40
C ALA A 499 -4.38 -8.12 0.45
N ARG A 500 -3.83 -9.23 -0.04
CA ARG A 500 -2.71 -9.93 0.63
C ARG A 500 -1.49 -9.05 0.78
N ALA A 501 -1.07 -8.34 -0.28
CA ALA A 501 0.08 -7.45 -0.24
C ALA A 501 -0.12 -6.31 0.78
N PHE A 502 -1.31 -5.71 0.80
CA PHE A 502 -1.68 -4.71 1.80
C PHE A 502 -1.61 -5.26 3.23
N LEU A 503 -2.14 -6.47 3.45
CA LEU A 503 -2.11 -7.14 4.76
C LEU A 503 -0.69 -7.50 5.18
N HIS A 504 0.17 -7.95 4.25
CA HIS A 504 1.58 -8.24 4.53
C HIS A 504 2.32 -6.97 4.95
N VAL A 505 2.20 -5.88 4.19
CA VAL A 505 2.82 -4.59 4.55
C VAL A 505 2.31 -4.11 5.91
N THR A 506 1.01 -4.26 6.18
CA THR A 506 0.42 -3.86 7.46
C THR A 506 0.95 -4.72 8.61
N GLU A 507 1.04 -6.04 8.45
CA GLU A 507 1.60 -6.95 9.45
C GLU A 507 3.08 -6.64 9.72
N TYR A 508 3.87 -6.40 8.67
CA TYR A 508 5.28 -6.01 8.79
C TYR A 508 5.43 -4.70 9.59
N ASN A 509 4.62 -3.69 9.29
CA ASN A 509 4.65 -2.40 9.98
C ASN A 509 4.22 -2.51 11.45
N ILE A 510 3.25 -3.37 11.77
CA ILE A 510 2.74 -3.54 13.13
C ILE A 510 3.71 -4.36 13.99
N PHE A 511 4.26 -5.45 13.46
CA PHE A 511 4.98 -6.44 14.28
C PHE A 511 6.49 -6.48 14.05
N THR A 512 6.99 -6.07 12.88
CA THR A 512 8.42 -6.20 12.53
C THR A 512 9.17 -4.87 12.63
N VAL A 513 8.64 -3.78 12.04
CA VAL A 513 9.23 -2.42 12.09
C VAL A 513 9.53 -1.90 13.50
N PRO A 514 8.75 -2.23 14.56
CA PRO A 514 9.10 -1.94 15.94
C PRO A 514 10.50 -2.35 16.40
N TYR A 515 11.06 -3.40 15.80
CA TYR A 515 12.34 -3.97 16.17
C TYR A 515 13.41 -3.55 15.17
N LYS A 516 14.63 -3.36 15.64
CA LYS A 516 15.77 -3.19 14.74
C LYS A 516 16.15 -4.53 14.10
N ILE A 517 16.75 -4.47 12.92
CA ILE A 517 17.20 -5.68 12.21
C ILE A 517 18.19 -6.52 13.02
N ASP A 518 18.93 -5.91 13.95
CA ASP A 518 19.87 -6.57 14.86
C ASP A 518 19.25 -6.86 16.24
N GLU A 519 17.93 -6.99 16.35
CA GLU A 519 17.22 -7.41 17.57
C GLU A 519 16.47 -8.75 17.36
N PRO A 520 16.41 -9.64 18.37
CA PRO A 520 15.77 -10.96 18.23
C PRO A 520 14.29 -10.94 17.80
N GLY A 521 13.55 -9.90 18.22
CA GLY A 521 12.13 -9.75 17.89
C GLY A 521 11.87 -9.59 16.39
N PHE A 522 12.78 -8.94 15.65
CA PHE A 522 12.65 -8.68 14.22
C PHE A 522 12.52 -9.98 13.42
N TYR A 523 13.41 -10.95 13.64
CA TYR A 523 13.39 -12.22 12.90
C TYR A 523 12.27 -13.16 13.31
N THR A 524 11.82 -13.07 14.56
CA THR A 524 10.66 -13.83 15.02
C THR A 524 9.40 -13.42 14.26
N HIS A 525 9.20 -12.11 14.04
CA HIS A 525 8.05 -11.61 13.29
C HIS A 525 8.24 -11.70 11.77
N LEU A 526 9.47 -11.49 11.27
CA LEU A 526 9.78 -11.65 9.84
C LEU A 526 9.53 -13.08 9.33
N ASP A 527 9.90 -14.10 10.11
CA ASP A 527 9.66 -15.51 9.81
C ASP A 527 8.18 -15.81 9.54
N ARG A 528 7.29 -15.20 10.35
CA ARG A 528 5.83 -15.39 10.26
C ARG A 528 5.24 -14.88 8.95
N ILE A 529 5.69 -13.71 8.49
CA ILE A 529 5.20 -13.07 7.27
C ILE A 529 5.87 -13.63 6.00
N PHE A 530 7.13 -14.06 6.09
CA PHE A 530 7.92 -14.47 4.94
C PHE A 530 7.25 -15.59 4.14
N GLU A 531 6.74 -16.62 4.81
CA GLU A 531 6.02 -17.73 4.15
C GLU A 531 4.75 -17.25 3.42
N LYS A 532 4.05 -16.25 3.96
CA LYS A 532 2.86 -15.68 3.33
C LYS A 532 3.23 -14.88 2.06
N ILE A 533 4.35 -14.17 2.08
CA ILE A 533 4.90 -13.47 0.91
C ILE A 533 5.25 -14.48 -0.18
N ILE A 534 6.00 -15.53 0.14
CA ILE A 534 6.37 -16.58 -0.83
C ILE A 534 5.14 -17.22 -1.46
N LYS A 535 4.10 -17.54 -0.66
CA LYS A 535 2.83 -18.07 -1.17
C LYS A 535 2.10 -17.10 -2.10
N THR A 536 2.16 -15.80 -1.82
CA THR A 536 1.53 -14.76 -2.64
C THR A 536 2.26 -14.59 -3.98
N VAL A 537 3.60 -14.55 -3.96
CA VAL A 537 4.41 -14.49 -5.18
C VAL A 537 4.24 -15.75 -6.03
N SER A 538 4.22 -16.94 -5.40
CA SER A 538 3.97 -18.20 -6.10
C SER A 538 2.59 -18.23 -6.77
N LEU A 539 1.56 -17.72 -6.10
CA LEU A 539 0.22 -17.61 -6.69
C LEU A 539 0.24 -16.71 -7.93
N ASN A 540 0.90 -15.55 -7.85
CA ASN A 540 1.02 -14.63 -8.99
C ASN A 540 1.75 -15.26 -10.18
N LEU A 541 2.83 -15.98 -9.93
CA LEU A 541 3.57 -16.67 -10.99
C LEU A 541 2.69 -17.73 -11.68
N GLU A 542 1.93 -18.54 -10.94
CA GLU A 542 1.08 -19.58 -11.56
C GLU A 542 -0.06 -19.01 -12.41
N LEU A 543 -0.48 -17.77 -12.16
CA LEU A 543 -1.57 -17.12 -12.90
C LEU A 543 -1.11 -16.49 -14.20
N LYS A 544 0.12 -15.97 -14.21
CA LYS A 544 0.69 -15.41 -15.41
C LYS A 544 0.90 -16.51 -16.44
N SER A 545 0.46 -16.28 -17.69
CA SER A 545 0.54 -17.27 -18.76
C SER A 545 1.96 -17.76 -19.02
N SER A 546 2.96 -16.88 -18.91
CA SER A 546 4.39 -17.19 -19.03
C SER A 546 4.98 -17.90 -17.81
N LYS A 547 4.28 -17.89 -16.68
CA LYS A 547 4.76 -18.34 -15.36
C LYS A 547 6.07 -17.70 -14.87
N MET A 548 6.38 -16.51 -15.36
CA MET A 548 7.61 -15.79 -15.04
C MET A 548 7.47 -14.28 -15.23
N TYR A 549 8.31 -13.51 -14.53
CA TYR A 549 8.57 -12.11 -14.82
C TYR A 549 9.87 -11.99 -15.63
N SER A 550 9.83 -11.41 -16.83
CA SER A 550 11.02 -11.25 -17.65
C SER A 550 11.92 -10.12 -17.14
N SER A 551 13.19 -10.10 -17.55
CA SER A 551 14.08 -8.97 -17.24
C SER A 551 13.54 -7.65 -17.79
N GLU A 552 13.01 -7.65 -19.01
CA GLU A 552 12.46 -6.45 -19.66
C GLU A 552 11.28 -5.87 -18.85
N GLU A 553 10.39 -6.73 -18.37
CA GLU A 553 9.27 -6.34 -17.51
C GLU A 553 9.74 -5.71 -16.19
N LEU A 554 10.73 -6.34 -15.53
CA LEU A 554 11.25 -5.85 -14.25
C LEU A 554 12.06 -4.56 -14.41
N ILE A 555 12.85 -4.44 -15.47
CA ILE A 555 13.59 -3.22 -15.82
C ILE A 555 12.62 -2.08 -16.09
N SER A 556 11.63 -2.30 -16.96
CA SER A 556 10.61 -1.30 -17.29
C SER A 556 9.87 -0.82 -16.02
N LEU A 557 9.52 -1.74 -15.13
CA LEU A 557 8.92 -1.39 -13.83
C LEU A 557 9.84 -0.52 -12.98
N ILE A 558 11.10 -0.93 -12.78
CA ILE A 558 12.06 -0.18 -11.96
C ILE A 558 12.25 1.24 -12.53
N LEU A 559 12.48 1.36 -13.84
CA LEU A 559 12.66 2.65 -14.50
C LEU A 559 11.41 3.53 -14.42
N THR A 560 10.21 2.94 -14.55
CA THR A 560 8.94 3.67 -14.37
C THR A 560 8.82 4.19 -12.94
N LEU A 561 9.10 3.35 -11.92
CA LEU A 561 9.03 3.76 -10.52
C LEU A 561 10.06 4.86 -10.18
N GLN A 562 11.22 4.86 -10.84
CA GLN A 562 12.22 5.93 -10.73
C GLN A 562 11.75 7.22 -11.41
N GLN A 563 11.24 7.14 -12.64
CA GLN A 563 10.76 8.30 -13.39
C GLN A 563 9.59 9.01 -12.69
N GLU A 564 8.78 8.25 -11.97
CA GLU A 564 7.61 8.73 -11.22
C GLU A 564 7.96 9.12 -9.76
N ASP A 565 9.25 9.19 -9.40
CA ASP A 565 9.75 9.53 -8.05
C ASP A 565 9.17 8.66 -6.92
N ILE A 566 8.80 7.41 -7.22
CA ILE A 566 8.26 6.45 -6.24
C ILE A 566 9.38 5.74 -5.51
N ILE A 567 10.48 5.44 -6.23
CA ILE A 567 11.71 4.92 -5.63
C ILE A 567 12.84 5.91 -5.89
N ASN A 568 13.60 6.21 -4.83
CA ASN A 568 14.72 7.14 -4.90
C ASN A 568 16.01 6.38 -5.24
N THR A 569 16.18 6.05 -6.53
CA THR A 569 17.37 5.38 -7.05
C THR A 569 17.78 5.97 -8.40
N GLU A 570 19.06 5.88 -8.77
CA GLU A 570 19.60 6.35 -10.06
C GLU A 570 20.16 5.18 -10.92
N LEU A 571 19.50 4.03 -10.87
CA LEU A 571 19.86 2.83 -11.64
C LEU A 571 19.64 3.06 -13.15
N LYS A 572 20.63 2.67 -13.95
CA LYS A 572 20.55 2.72 -15.42
C LYS A 572 20.05 1.40 -16.00
N ASP A 573 19.38 1.46 -17.14
CA ASP A 573 18.88 0.30 -17.89
C ASP A 573 19.97 -0.77 -18.12
N GLN A 574 21.12 -0.38 -18.69
CA GLN A 574 22.23 -1.30 -18.93
C GLN A 574 22.78 -1.94 -17.63
N SER A 575 22.76 -1.19 -16.52
CA SER A 575 23.18 -1.71 -15.22
C SER A 575 22.21 -2.77 -14.71
N LEU A 576 20.89 -2.52 -14.83
CA LEU A 576 19.85 -3.48 -14.48
C LEU A 576 19.90 -4.73 -15.37
N ALA A 577 20.15 -4.57 -16.67
CA ALA A 577 20.29 -5.69 -17.60
C ALA A 577 21.42 -6.65 -17.20
N MET A 578 22.61 -6.11 -16.89
CA MET A 578 23.74 -6.93 -16.42
C MET A 578 23.47 -7.57 -15.05
N MET A 579 22.81 -6.85 -14.15
CA MET A 579 22.38 -7.38 -12.85
C MET A 579 21.45 -8.58 -13.03
N PHE A 580 20.38 -8.43 -13.81
CA PHE A 580 19.42 -9.51 -14.05
C PHE A 580 20.06 -10.69 -14.77
N GLU A 581 20.97 -10.48 -15.74
CA GLU A 581 21.76 -11.57 -16.33
C GLU A 581 22.53 -12.34 -15.25
N GLY A 582 23.22 -11.64 -14.34
CA GLY A 582 23.92 -12.25 -13.20
C GLY A 582 22.98 -13.03 -12.28
N LEU A 583 21.80 -12.50 -11.99
CA LEU A 583 20.77 -13.16 -11.18
C LEU A 583 20.29 -14.47 -11.83
N TRP A 584 19.95 -14.44 -13.11
CA TRP A 584 19.36 -15.59 -13.81
C TRP A 584 20.37 -16.66 -14.22
N LYS A 585 21.60 -16.24 -14.49
CA LYS A 585 22.69 -17.15 -14.85
C LYS A 585 23.30 -17.80 -13.61
N ASN A 586 23.51 -17.01 -12.54
CA ASN A 586 24.34 -17.42 -11.40
C ASN A 586 23.62 -17.42 -10.05
N LEU A 587 23.02 -16.30 -9.62
CA LEU A 587 22.59 -16.12 -8.23
C LEU A 587 21.34 -16.92 -7.86
N LEU A 588 20.31 -16.80 -8.68
CA LEU A 588 18.97 -17.37 -8.46
C LEU A 588 18.74 -18.66 -9.25
N ASN A 589 19.76 -19.12 -9.97
CA ASN A 589 19.76 -20.41 -10.62
C ASN A 589 20.16 -21.52 -9.66
N ASP A 590 19.63 -22.73 -9.86
CA ASP A 590 20.15 -23.87 -9.11
C ASP A 590 21.57 -24.22 -9.58
N PRO A 591 22.47 -24.70 -8.70
CA PRO A 591 23.85 -24.91 -9.08
C PRO A 591 24.06 -25.94 -10.20
N ALA A 592 23.18 -26.95 -10.30
CA ALA A 592 23.29 -27.97 -11.33
C ALA A 592 22.89 -27.40 -12.70
N GLY A 593 21.80 -26.64 -12.77
CA GLY A 593 21.38 -25.90 -13.96
C GLY A 593 22.46 -24.94 -14.44
N ARG A 594 22.99 -24.09 -13.56
CA ARG A 594 24.08 -23.15 -13.88
C ARG A 594 25.30 -23.86 -14.48
N LEU A 595 25.80 -24.91 -13.84
CA LEU A 595 26.98 -25.65 -14.32
C LEU A 595 26.69 -26.43 -15.61
N GLY A 596 25.42 -26.73 -15.89
CA GLY A 596 24.95 -27.22 -17.19
C GLY A 596 24.75 -26.14 -18.25
N ASN A 597 25.17 -24.89 -18.01
CA ASN A 597 24.95 -23.72 -18.86
C ASN A 597 23.47 -23.37 -19.11
N GLN A 598 22.56 -23.82 -18.24
CA GLN A 598 21.16 -23.37 -18.26
C GLN A 598 21.08 -21.94 -17.71
N VAL A 599 20.35 -21.07 -18.40
CA VAL A 599 20.04 -19.70 -17.93
C VAL A 599 18.55 -19.61 -17.67
N LEU A 600 18.15 -19.06 -16.53
CA LEU A 600 16.74 -18.83 -16.27
C LEU A 600 16.21 -17.72 -17.21
N PRO A 601 14.99 -17.86 -17.76
CA PRO A 601 14.42 -16.86 -18.67
C PRO A 601 13.92 -15.59 -17.95
N GLY A 602 13.91 -15.59 -16.61
CA GLY A 602 13.41 -14.52 -15.77
C GLY A 602 13.13 -15.02 -14.35
N PHE A 603 12.42 -14.21 -13.55
CA PHE A 603 11.98 -14.62 -12.21
C PHE A 603 10.82 -15.62 -12.31
N ASN A 604 11.10 -16.89 -12.05
CA ASN A 604 10.13 -17.99 -12.11
C ASN A 604 10.11 -18.80 -10.79
N SER A 605 9.41 -19.94 -10.77
CA SER A 605 9.31 -20.79 -9.58
C SER A 605 10.67 -21.34 -9.09
N VAL A 606 11.64 -21.56 -9.99
CA VAL A 606 13.00 -21.96 -9.62
C VAL A 606 13.71 -20.82 -8.91
N ALA A 607 13.68 -19.60 -9.47
CA ALA A 607 14.25 -18.42 -8.84
C ALA A 607 13.63 -18.13 -7.47
N LEU A 608 12.29 -18.20 -7.37
CA LEU A 608 11.56 -18.03 -6.12
C LEU A 608 11.97 -19.07 -5.07
N ALA A 609 12.14 -20.33 -5.47
CA ALA A 609 12.60 -21.38 -4.57
C ALA A 609 14.03 -21.11 -4.05
N GLN A 610 14.93 -20.59 -4.90
CA GLN A 610 16.29 -20.24 -4.46
C GLN A 610 16.29 -19.07 -3.47
N VAL A 611 15.53 -18.00 -3.73
CA VAL A 611 15.39 -16.88 -2.79
C VAL A 611 14.79 -17.38 -1.47
N SER A 612 13.72 -18.17 -1.53
CA SER A 612 13.04 -18.74 -0.36
C SER A 612 13.99 -19.58 0.50
N ASN A 613 14.78 -20.46 -0.12
CA ASN A 613 15.71 -21.33 0.61
C ASN A 613 16.80 -20.54 1.35
N GLU A 614 17.43 -19.56 0.69
CA GLU A 614 18.49 -18.76 1.32
C GLU A 614 17.95 -17.89 2.45
N MET A 615 16.78 -17.27 2.24
CA MET A 615 16.12 -16.45 3.26
C MET A 615 15.63 -17.27 4.44
N ARG A 616 15.03 -18.46 4.22
CA ARG A 616 14.58 -19.35 5.32
C ARG A 616 15.77 -19.82 6.17
N GLY A 617 16.89 -20.17 5.52
CA GLY A 617 18.13 -20.51 6.23
C GLY A 617 18.65 -19.35 7.09
N PHE A 618 18.68 -18.14 6.52
CA PHE A 618 19.11 -16.93 7.23
C PHE A 618 18.19 -16.57 8.41
N ILE A 619 16.89 -16.37 8.15
CA ILE A 619 15.89 -16.00 9.17
C ILE A 619 15.83 -17.06 10.27
N GLY A 620 15.73 -18.34 9.90
CA GLY A 620 15.60 -19.43 10.86
C GLY A 620 16.83 -19.60 11.75
N SER A 621 18.04 -19.48 11.19
CA SER A 621 19.26 -19.52 12.01
C SER A 621 19.37 -18.32 12.95
N GLN A 622 18.99 -17.13 12.48
CA GLN A 622 19.04 -15.90 13.27
C GLN A 622 18.02 -15.87 14.40
N LYS A 623 16.83 -16.46 14.18
CA LYS A 623 15.81 -16.68 15.20
C LYS A 623 16.31 -17.63 16.29
N VAL A 624 16.88 -18.77 15.92
CA VAL A 624 17.48 -19.73 16.87
C VAL A 624 18.58 -19.07 17.71
N VAL A 625 19.44 -18.25 17.10
CA VAL A 625 20.46 -17.51 17.84
C VAL A 625 19.81 -16.51 18.81
N GLY A 626 18.72 -15.85 18.42
CA GLY A 626 17.96 -14.98 19.32
C GLY A 626 17.43 -15.71 20.55
N GLU A 627 16.93 -16.93 20.37
CA GLU A 627 16.48 -17.81 21.47
C GLU A 627 17.63 -18.21 22.41
N ILE A 628 18.84 -18.43 21.88
CA ILE A 628 20.05 -18.73 22.67
C ILE A 628 20.43 -17.53 23.55
N PHE A 629 20.39 -16.32 23.01
CA PHE A 629 20.68 -15.09 23.77
C PHE A 629 19.63 -14.81 24.83
N GLY A 630 18.34 -15.01 24.51
CA GLY A 630 17.24 -14.74 25.44
C GLY A 630 17.27 -13.29 25.95
N LYS A 631 17.54 -13.10 27.25
CA LYS A 631 17.69 -11.78 27.89
C LYS A 631 19.15 -11.34 28.10
N GLN A 632 20.11 -12.16 27.70
CA GLN A 632 21.54 -11.89 27.90
C GLN A 632 22.03 -10.91 26.84
N GLU A 633 22.78 -9.89 27.24
CA GLU A 633 23.40 -8.93 26.30
C GLU A 633 24.58 -9.56 25.55
N THR A 634 25.38 -10.37 26.24
CA THR A 634 26.57 -11.02 25.68
C THR A 634 26.71 -12.46 26.18
N ILE A 635 27.26 -13.34 25.34
CA ILE A 635 27.54 -14.74 25.64
C ILE A 635 29.00 -15.06 25.27
N THR A 636 29.66 -15.90 26.09
CA THR A 636 31.00 -16.39 25.76
C THR A 636 30.99 -17.29 24.53
N LYS A 637 32.03 -17.20 23.69
CA LYS A 637 32.19 -18.02 22.48
C LYS A 637 31.98 -19.52 22.75
N SER A 638 32.55 -20.05 23.83
CA SER A 638 32.43 -21.47 24.17
C SER A 638 31.00 -21.89 24.49
N LEU A 639 30.26 -21.06 25.23
CA LEU A 639 28.85 -21.29 25.53
C LEU A 639 28.00 -21.16 24.25
N LEU A 640 28.20 -20.10 23.47
CA LEU A 640 27.50 -19.87 22.20
C LEU A 640 27.65 -21.06 21.24
N LEU A 641 28.88 -21.54 21.02
CA LEU A 641 29.15 -22.70 20.15
C LEU A 641 28.51 -23.99 20.69
N THR A 642 28.40 -24.13 22.01
CA THR A 642 27.76 -25.28 22.67
C THR A 642 26.26 -25.24 22.47
N GLU A 643 25.62 -24.09 22.69
CA GLU A 643 24.17 -23.92 22.50
C GLU A 643 23.77 -24.01 21.02
N ILE A 644 24.56 -23.45 20.10
CA ILE A 644 24.36 -23.64 18.65
C ILE A 644 24.44 -25.13 18.30
N ARG A 645 25.39 -25.88 18.87
CA ARG A 645 25.50 -27.33 18.62
C ARG A 645 24.25 -28.08 19.11
N LYS A 646 23.75 -27.75 20.31
CA LYS A 646 22.52 -28.35 20.86
C LYS A 646 21.31 -28.03 19.97
N ALA A 647 21.13 -26.76 19.60
CA ALA A 647 20.05 -26.31 18.74
C ALA A 647 20.11 -26.97 17.35
N MET A 648 21.30 -27.08 16.76
CA MET A 648 21.52 -27.77 15.48
C MET A 648 21.13 -29.25 15.54
N VAL A 649 21.38 -29.95 16.65
CA VAL A 649 20.98 -31.37 16.82
C VAL A 649 19.46 -31.49 16.94
N ALA A 650 18.81 -30.57 17.66
CA ALA A 650 17.36 -30.53 17.84
C ALA A 650 16.60 -30.09 16.58
N GLN A 651 17.26 -29.38 15.66
CA GLN A 651 16.59 -28.76 14.53
C GLN A 651 16.09 -29.76 13.48
N LYS A 652 14.81 -29.61 13.10
CA LYS A 652 14.11 -30.46 12.12
C LYS A 652 14.24 -29.94 10.69
N ASP A 653 14.27 -28.62 10.50
CA ASP A 653 14.43 -28.03 9.17
C ASP A 653 15.89 -28.21 8.69
N PRO A 654 16.13 -28.93 7.56
CA PRO A 654 17.47 -29.17 7.05
C PRO A 654 18.20 -27.90 6.62
N LEU A 655 17.50 -26.86 6.15
CA LEU A 655 18.10 -25.58 5.73
C LEU A 655 18.60 -24.81 6.94
N VAL A 656 17.78 -24.73 7.99
CA VAL A 656 18.20 -24.07 9.24
C VAL A 656 19.33 -24.85 9.90
N LYS A 657 19.28 -26.18 9.89
CA LYS A 657 20.35 -27.04 10.40
C LYS A 657 21.67 -26.83 9.65
N ALA A 658 21.64 -26.74 8.33
CA ALA A 658 22.82 -26.43 7.51
C ALA A 658 23.36 -25.03 7.84
N SER A 659 22.49 -24.04 7.95
CA SER A 659 22.86 -22.64 8.27
C SER A 659 23.49 -22.52 9.67
N LEU A 660 22.97 -23.26 10.67
CA LEU A 660 23.57 -23.32 12.01
C LEU A 660 24.94 -24.01 12.02
N ARG A 661 25.14 -25.03 11.18
CA ARG A 661 26.45 -25.68 11.02
C ARG A 661 27.47 -24.71 10.44
N GLU A 662 27.10 -24.03 9.37
CA GLU A 662 27.92 -23.00 8.73
C GLU A 662 28.25 -21.85 9.69
N LEU A 663 27.25 -21.38 10.45
CA LEU A 663 27.45 -20.36 11.48
C LEU A 663 28.40 -20.84 12.59
N GLN A 664 28.26 -22.09 13.03
CA GLN A 664 29.18 -22.70 13.97
C GLN A 664 30.61 -22.74 13.41
N THR A 665 30.79 -23.06 12.12
CA THR A 665 32.11 -23.08 11.47
C THR A 665 32.78 -21.71 11.54
N VAL A 666 32.10 -20.65 11.12
CA VAL A 666 32.70 -19.29 11.11
C VAL A 666 32.94 -18.75 12.52
N LEU A 667 32.04 -19.03 13.46
CA LEU A 667 32.22 -18.64 14.86
C LEU A 667 33.27 -19.47 15.61
N SER A 668 33.76 -20.58 15.04
CA SER A 668 34.80 -21.41 15.67
C SER A 668 36.22 -20.87 15.45
N SER A 669 36.42 -19.88 14.57
CA SER A 669 37.73 -19.27 14.27
C SER A 669 38.53 -18.95 15.53
N VAL A 670 39.83 -19.25 15.55
CA VAL A 670 40.69 -19.09 16.75
C VAL A 670 40.59 -17.67 17.31
N ILE A 671 40.62 -16.69 16.42
CA ILE A 671 40.43 -15.27 16.73
C ILE A 671 38.93 -14.97 16.64
N SER A 672 38.38 -14.33 17.67
CA SER A 672 36.96 -13.94 17.67
C SER A 672 36.77 -12.68 16.83
N LEU A 673 35.73 -12.66 15.99
CA LEU A 673 35.39 -11.53 15.12
C LEU A 673 34.12 -10.85 15.65
N ASN A 674 34.25 -10.21 16.80
CA ASN A 674 33.19 -9.44 17.47
C ASN A 674 33.46 -7.93 17.38
N PHE A 675 32.40 -7.13 17.53
CA PHE A 675 32.43 -5.70 17.27
C PHE A 675 32.24 -4.86 18.55
N ASN A 676 32.67 -3.60 18.50
CA ASN A 676 32.33 -2.60 19.51
C ASN A 676 31.00 -1.87 19.17
N SER A 677 30.60 -0.91 20.01
CA SER A 677 29.37 -0.14 19.83
C SER A 677 29.34 0.74 18.57
N HIS A 678 30.50 1.03 17.97
CA HIS A 678 30.65 1.79 16.72
C HIS A 678 30.82 0.89 15.49
N ASP A 679 30.58 -0.42 15.64
CA ASP A 679 30.70 -1.40 14.57
C ASP A 679 32.13 -1.63 14.05
N PHE A 680 33.13 -1.38 14.89
CA PHE A 680 34.52 -1.74 14.61
C PHE A 680 34.88 -3.12 15.18
N LEU A 681 35.62 -3.93 14.42
CA LEU A 681 36.16 -5.21 14.87
C LEU A 681 37.13 -5.01 16.03
N LYS A 682 36.94 -5.78 17.10
CA LYS A 682 37.85 -5.81 18.26
C LYS A 682 39.02 -6.75 17.96
N ILE A 683 40.20 -6.19 17.73
CA ILE A 683 41.41 -6.97 17.42
C ILE A 683 42.40 -6.78 18.57
N LEU A 684 42.94 -7.88 19.12
CA LEU A 684 43.91 -7.86 20.23
C LEU A 684 43.40 -7.19 21.53
N THR A 685 42.08 -7.19 21.78
CA THR A 685 41.48 -6.63 23.01
C THR A 685 41.48 -7.62 24.19
N LEU A 686 41.18 -7.13 25.41
CA LEU A 686 41.13 -7.96 26.63
C LEU A 686 39.81 -8.77 26.76
N ASP A 687 38.74 -8.34 26.09
CA ASP A 687 37.39 -8.93 26.12
C ASP A 687 37.14 -9.92 24.96
N LEU A 688 38.21 -10.52 24.42
CA LEU A 688 38.13 -11.48 23.32
C LEU A 688 37.20 -12.64 23.66
N GLY A 689 36.22 -12.88 22.79
CA GLY A 689 35.32 -14.04 22.87
C GLY A 689 34.00 -13.82 23.59
N GLN A 690 33.59 -12.57 23.85
CA GLN A 690 32.19 -12.24 24.18
C GLN A 690 31.47 -11.80 22.90
N TYR A 691 30.40 -12.51 22.53
CA TYR A 691 29.54 -12.18 21.39
C TYR A 691 28.25 -11.58 21.90
N SER A 692 27.83 -10.47 21.31
CA SER A 692 26.46 -9.94 21.37
C SER A 692 25.60 -10.57 20.27
N TYR A 693 24.28 -10.40 20.38
CA TYR A 693 23.37 -10.80 19.30
C TYR A 693 23.68 -10.06 17.98
N LYS A 694 24.01 -8.76 18.06
CA LYS A 694 24.43 -7.95 16.91
C LYS A 694 25.67 -8.51 16.21
N ASP A 695 26.64 -9.02 16.97
CA ASP A 695 27.84 -9.68 16.39
C ASP A 695 27.45 -10.93 15.60
N THR A 696 26.57 -11.77 16.17
CA THR A 696 26.08 -12.97 15.49
C THR A 696 25.24 -12.66 14.26
N PHE A 697 24.46 -11.56 14.26
CA PHE A 697 23.73 -11.09 13.10
C PHE A 697 24.69 -10.74 11.94
N LYS A 698 25.73 -9.93 12.21
CA LYS A 698 26.74 -9.59 11.20
C LYS A 698 27.47 -10.82 10.68
N SER A 699 27.85 -11.74 11.58
CA SER A 699 28.49 -13.01 11.20
C SER A 699 27.55 -13.89 10.36
N ASN A 700 26.25 -13.94 10.68
CA ASN A 700 25.27 -14.67 9.89
C ASN A 700 25.05 -14.03 8.50
N LEU A 701 25.14 -12.69 8.40
CA LEU A 701 25.10 -11.97 7.13
C LEU A 701 26.32 -12.32 6.27
N GLY A 702 27.53 -12.28 6.85
CA GLY A 702 28.76 -12.72 6.19
C GLY A 702 28.69 -14.18 5.76
N ARG A 703 28.15 -15.07 6.62
CA ARG A 703 27.93 -16.49 6.32
C ARG A 703 27.00 -16.67 5.11
N ALA A 704 25.88 -15.95 5.08
CA ALA A 704 24.93 -16.01 3.96
C ALA A 704 25.58 -15.52 2.66
N PHE A 705 26.32 -14.41 2.73
CA PHE A 705 27.06 -13.87 1.60
C PHE A 705 28.10 -14.87 1.07
N SER A 706 28.94 -15.44 1.94
CA SER A 706 29.96 -16.43 1.56
C SER A 706 29.37 -17.65 0.89
N ARG A 707 28.27 -18.18 1.46
CA ARG A 707 27.56 -19.33 0.90
C ARG A 707 27.04 -19.02 -0.50
N LEU A 708 26.34 -17.89 -0.64
CA LEU A 708 25.73 -17.48 -1.90
C LEU A 708 26.79 -17.22 -2.98
N PHE A 709 27.86 -16.50 -2.62
CA PHE A 709 28.99 -16.21 -3.50
C PHE A 709 29.65 -17.49 -4.05
N ILE A 710 29.98 -18.44 -3.17
CA ILE A 710 30.60 -19.71 -3.59
C ILE A 710 29.63 -20.53 -4.44
N ARG A 711 28.36 -20.64 -4.02
CA ARG A 711 27.33 -21.40 -4.74
C ARG A 711 27.15 -20.89 -6.18
N SER A 712 27.19 -19.57 -6.36
CA SER A 712 26.91 -18.92 -7.63
C SER A 712 28.09 -18.89 -8.59
N TYR A 713 29.34 -18.95 -8.10
CA TYR A 713 30.51 -18.75 -8.96
C TYR A 713 31.50 -19.91 -9.02
N ALA A 714 31.52 -20.83 -8.05
CA ALA A 714 32.42 -21.98 -8.13
C ALA A 714 32.12 -22.85 -9.36
N GLY A 715 33.14 -23.18 -10.15
CA GLY A 715 33.02 -23.90 -11.43
C GLY A 715 32.73 -25.40 -11.34
N ASP A 716 32.53 -25.97 -10.15
CA ASP A 716 32.17 -27.39 -10.01
C ASP A 716 31.31 -27.68 -8.76
N MET A 717 30.53 -28.77 -8.85
CA MET A 717 29.61 -29.19 -7.79
C MET A 717 30.31 -29.64 -6.50
N SER A 718 31.57 -30.08 -6.56
CA SER A 718 32.32 -30.50 -5.36
C SER A 718 32.64 -29.29 -4.48
N ARG A 719 33.08 -28.18 -5.10
CA ARG A 719 33.33 -26.92 -4.41
C ARG A 719 32.05 -26.26 -3.92
N VAL A 720 30.98 -26.29 -4.71
CA VAL A 720 29.66 -25.77 -4.29
C VAL A 720 29.12 -26.53 -3.08
N SER A 721 29.04 -27.86 -3.15
CA SER A 721 28.41 -28.67 -2.09
C SER A 721 29.18 -28.67 -0.77
N LYS A 722 30.50 -28.49 -0.82
CA LYS A 722 31.38 -28.47 0.35
C LYS A 722 31.82 -27.06 0.77
N LEU A 723 31.33 -26.02 0.08
CA LEU A 723 31.72 -24.62 0.28
C LEU A 723 33.26 -24.42 0.31
N LYS A 724 33.98 -25.05 -0.62
CA LYS A 724 35.45 -25.00 -0.64
C LYS A 724 36.03 -23.64 -1.01
N GLY A 725 35.26 -22.79 -1.70
CA GLY A 725 35.70 -21.47 -2.13
C GLY A 725 35.60 -21.23 -3.62
N VAL A 726 35.95 -20.01 -4.02
CA VAL A 726 36.08 -19.57 -5.41
C VAL A 726 37.54 -19.22 -5.72
N THR A 727 37.91 -19.24 -6.99
CA THR A 727 39.19 -18.73 -7.49
C THR A 727 39.12 -17.22 -7.74
N VAL A 728 40.27 -16.56 -7.91
CA VAL A 728 40.33 -15.13 -8.24
C VAL A 728 39.57 -14.81 -9.54
N THR A 729 39.68 -15.65 -10.57
CA THR A 729 38.99 -15.46 -11.84
C THR A 729 37.48 -15.57 -11.69
N GLU A 730 37.00 -16.52 -10.90
CA GLU A 730 35.56 -16.65 -10.60
C GLU A 730 35.04 -15.43 -9.81
N ALA A 731 35.84 -14.90 -8.88
CA ALA A 731 35.52 -13.68 -8.14
C ALA A 731 35.49 -12.43 -9.04
N GLU A 732 36.39 -12.32 -10.01
CA GLU A 732 36.40 -11.24 -11.01
C GLU A 732 35.18 -11.31 -11.94
N VAL A 733 34.74 -12.51 -12.32
CA VAL A 733 33.50 -12.69 -13.09
C VAL A 733 32.31 -12.17 -12.29
N ALA A 734 32.23 -12.49 -11.00
CA ALA A 734 31.19 -11.96 -10.13
C ALA A 734 31.23 -10.43 -10.05
N PHE A 735 32.42 -9.86 -9.91
CA PHE A 735 32.61 -8.41 -9.86
C PHE A 735 32.03 -7.72 -11.09
N LYS A 736 32.43 -8.19 -12.28
CA LYS A 736 32.07 -7.55 -13.56
C LYS A 736 30.56 -7.51 -13.78
N GLN A 737 29.83 -8.51 -13.29
CA GLN A 737 28.37 -8.57 -13.42
C GLN A 737 27.63 -7.52 -12.57
N PHE A 738 28.19 -7.14 -11.42
CA PHE A 738 27.55 -6.21 -10.49
C PHE A 738 28.25 -4.85 -10.39
N LYS A 739 29.40 -4.67 -11.05
CA LYS A 739 30.21 -3.45 -11.03
C LYS A 739 29.38 -2.23 -11.45
N SER A 740 28.57 -2.33 -12.50
CA SER A 740 27.73 -1.23 -12.98
C SER A 740 26.73 -0.73 -11.93
N ILE A 741 26.10 -1.65 -11.20
CA ILE A 741 25.20 -1.30 -10.09
C ILE A 741 25.98 -0.65 -8.94
N ALA A 742 27.15 -1.19 -8.61
CA ALA A 742 28.02 -0.59 -7.60
C ALA A 742 28.47 0.83 -7.98
N VAL A 743 28.71 1.08 -9.28
CA VAL A 743 29.03 2.41 -9.82
C VAL A 743 27.82 3.35 -9.75
N ASP A 744 26.62 2.87 -10.10
CA ASP A 744 25.38 3.66 -10.03
C ASP A 744 25.02 4.06 -8.59
N PHE A 745 25.41 3.26 -7.60
CA PHE A 745 25.30 3.61 -6.17
C PHE A 745 26.51 4.38 -5.61
N GLU A 746 27.44 4.82 -6.46
CA GLU A 746 28.68 5.53 -6.08
C GLU A 746 29.56 4.75 -5.07
N VAL A 747 29.44 3.42 -5.03
CA VAL A 747 30.23 2.55 -4.14
C VAL A 747 31.64 2.36 -4.68
N ILE A 748 31.80 2.31 -6.01
CA ILE A 748 33.09 2.08 -6.70
C ILE A 748 33.19 3.00 -7.93
N ASP A 749 34.38 3.52 -8.24
CA ASP A 749 34.62 4.27 -9.48
C ASP A 749 34.65 3.32 -10.71
N ILE A 750 34.12 3.80 -11.83
CA ILE A 750 34.03 3.03 -13.08
C ILE A 750 35.39 2.54 -13.59
N SER A 751 36.48 3.25 -13.30
CA SER A 751 37.85 2.89 -13.70
C SER A 751 38.46 1.77 -12.86
N ASN A 752 37.86 1.39 -11.73
CA ASN A 752 38.41 0.38 -10.84
C ASN A 752 38.16 -1.04 -11.38
N GLU A 753 39.19 -1.66 -11.96
CA GLU A 753 39.15 -3.03 -12.49
C GLU A 753 39.70 -4.09 -11.52
N THR A 754 40.42 -3.67 -10.47
CA THR A 754 41.19 -4.57 -9.59
C THR A 754 40.58 -4.72 -8.19
N PHE A 755 39.42 -4.12 -7.93
CA PHE A 755 38.78 -4.14 -6.62
C PHE A 755 38.64 -5.57 -6.07
N MET A 756 38.03 -6.48 -6.84
CA MET A 756 37.77 -7.84 -6.33
C MET A 756 39.03 -8.71 -6.25
N SER A 757 40.00 -8.56 -7.15
CA SER A 757 41.27 -9.29 -7.04
C SER A 757 42.09 -8.84 -5.84
N ALA A 758 42.07 -7.54 -5.51
CA ALA A 758 42.65 -7.03 -4.27
C ALA A 758 41.95 -7.59 -3.03
N ARG A 759 40.61 -7.53 -2.94
CA ARG A 759 39.86 -8.12 -1.82
C ARG A 759 40.08 -9.62 -1.68
N PHE A 760 40.20 -10.35 -2.79
CA PHE A 760 40.51 -11.77 -2.82
C PHE A 760 41.89 -12.05 -2.20
N MET A 761 42.91 -11.33 -2.66
CA MET A 761 44.26 -11.45 -2.11
C MET A 761 44.28 -11.12 -0.62
N GLU A 762 43.60 -10.06 -0.19
CA GLU A 762 43.51 -9.69 1.21
C GLU A 762 42.86 -10.78 2.07
N ALA A 763 41.77 -11.38 1.58
CA ALA A 763 41.07 -12.47 2.25
C ALA A 763 41.97 -13.69 2.50
N ASN A 764 42.88 -13.94 1.56
CA ASN A 764 43.74 -15.11 1.56
C ASN A 764 45.06 -14.91 2.34
N LEU A 765 45.43 -13.67 2.63
CA LEU A 765 46.73 -13.35 3.24
C LEU A 765 46.66 -12.80 4.66
N PHE A 766 45.65 -11.99 5.02
CA PHE A 766 45.73 -11.15 6.22
C PHE A 766 44.69 -11.43 7.29
N LEU A 767 43.76 -12.34 7.06
CA LEU A 767 42.61 -12.56 7.93
C LEU A 767 42.82 -13.70 8.94
N ALA A 768 41.87 -13.82 9.86
CA ALA A 768 41.91 -14.81 10.94
C ALA A 768 42.01 -16.25 10.42
N THR A 769 41.36 -16.55 9.29
CA THR A 769 41.32 -17.89 8.69
C THR A 769 42.11 -18.06 7.39
N SER A 770 42.84 -17.03 6.95
CA SER A 770 43.66 -17.03 5.73
C SER A 770 44.61 -18.22 5.65
N ASN A 771 44.73 -18.88 4.51
CA ASN A 771 45.60 -20.05 4.36
C ASN A 771 46.65 -19.93 3.24
N GLY A 772 46.62 -18.86 2.45
CA GLY A 772 47.57 -18.60 1.37
C GLY A 772 47.41 -19.50 0.15
N ASP A 773 46.27 -20.16 -0.04
CA ASP A 773 46.04 -21.07 -1.16
C ASP A 773 45.54 -20.33 -2.43
N LEU A 774 44.97 -21.03 -3.41
CA LEU A 774 44.47 -20.41 -4.65
C LEU A 774 42.96 -20.08 -4.62
N TYR A 775 42.33 -20.24 -3.47
CA TYR A 775 40.91 -20.07 -3.24
C TYR A 775 40.64 -19.03 -2.16
N ALA A 776 39.52 -18.34 -2.29
CA ALA A 776 38.89 -17.69 -1.15
C ALA A 776 37.84 -18.66 -0.61
N ASN A 777 38.19 -19.38 0.46
CA ASN A 777 37.34 -20.39 1.06
C ASN A 777 36.18 -19.77 1.86
N PHE A 778 35.24 -20.60 2.31
CA PHE A 778 34.04 -20.12 2.99
C PHE A 778 34.30 -19.23 4.21
N THR A 779 35.29 -19.57 5.04
CA THR A 779 35.65 -18.80 6.22
C THR A 779 36.42 -17.54 5.86
N GLU A 780 37.28 -17.57 4.84
CA GLU A 780 38.01 -16.38 4.36
C GLU A 780 37.07 -15.34 3.75
N VAL A 781 36.08 -15.78 2.94
CA VAL A 781 35.05 -14.89 2.38
C VAL A 781 34.18 -14.29 3.50
N HIS A 782 33.94 -15.05 4.57
CA HIS A 782 33.20 -14.54 5.73
C HIS A 782 34.03 -13.48 6.48
N ASP A 783 35.30 -13.76 6.73
CA ASP A 783 36.16 -12.87 7.49
C ASP A 783 36.38 -11.56 6.71
N ILE A 784 36.62 -11.61 5.39
CA ILE A 784 36.82 -10.39 4.59
C ILE A 784 35.57 -9.54 4.58
N PHE A 785 34.39 -10.16 4.54
CA PHE A 785 33.11 -9.45 4.62
C PHE A 785 32.99 -8.66 5.93
N LEU A 786 33.31 -9.27 7.08
CA LEU A 786 33.28 -8.58 8.37
C LEU A 786 34.32 -7.46 8.49
N HIS A 787 35.52 -7.69 7.94
CA HIS A 787 36.56 -6.66 7.87
C HIS A 787 36.16 -5.48 6.99
N ILE A 788 35.47 -5.73 5.86
CA ILE A 788 34.93 -4.67 5.01
C ILE A 788 33.90 -3.83 5.77
N LEU A 789 32.95 -4.46 6.47
CA LEU A 789 31.96 -3.74 7.28
C LEU A 789 32.62 -2.85 8.35
N SER A 790 33.63 -3.38 9.06
CA SER A 790 34.38 -2.62 10.06
C SER A 790 35.20 -1.49 9.44
N GLY A 791 35.84 -1.73 8.28
CA GLY A 791 36.61 -0.74 7.55
C GLY A 791 35.75 0.43 7.08
N MET A 792 34.59 0.15 6.49
CA MET A 792 33.63 1.17 6.05
C MET A 792 33.10 2.01 7.21
N ALA A 793 32.75 1.38 8.33
CA ALA A 793 32.30 2.09 9.52
C ALA A 793 33.38 3.05 10.05
N ARG A 794 34.64 2.58 10.09
CA ARG A 794 35.77 3.41 10.56
C ARG A 794 36.11 4.53 9.56
N ALA A 795 36.08 4.23 8.27
CA ALA A 795 36.30 5.21 7.20
C ALA A 795 35.28 6.35 7.29
N LYS A 796 33.99 6.03 7.47
CA LYS A 796 32.94 7.04 7.67
C LYS A 796 33.25 7.98 8.84
N MET A 797 33.60 7.42 10.01
CA MET A 797 33.93 8.23 11.20
C MET A 797 35.16 9.11 10.96
N LEU A 798 36.22 8.56 10.35
CA LEU A 798 37.43 9.30 10.03
C LEU A 798 37.18 10.38 8.99
N LYS A 799 36.34 10.12 7.97
CA LYS A 799 35.96 11.07 6.93
C LYS A 799 35.26 12.28 7.53
N GLU A 800 34.31 12.08 8.45
CA GLU A 800 33.66 13.18 9.18
C GLU A 800 34.69 14.06 9.93
N ARG A 801 35.68 13.44 10.57
CA ARG A 801 36.79 14.16 11.25
C ARG A 801 37.70 14.91 10.28
N ILE A 802 38.00 14.31 9.12
CA ILE A 802 38.82 14.93 8.07
C ILE A 802 38.09 16.13 7.48
N ILE A 803 36.78 16.02 7.21
CA ILE A 803 35.97 17.14 6.71
C ILE A 803 36.01 18.29 7.71
N GLU A 804 35.76 18.01 8.99
CA GLU A 804 35.79 19.00 10.07
C GLU A 804 37.16 19.69 10.21
N ALA A 805 38.26 18.94 10.09
CA ALA A 805 39.61 19.42 10.38
C ALA A 805 40.36 19.99 9.15
N CYS A 806 40.09 19.48 7.95
CA CYS A 806 40.93 19.71 6.77
C CYS A 806 40.21 20.42 5.62
N LEU A 807 38.88 20.50 5.61
CA LEU A 807 38.11 21.15 4.56
C LEU A 807 37.43 22.43 5.10
N PRO A 808 37.27 23.47 4.27
CA PRO A 808 36.58 24.69 4.68
C PRO A 808 35.08 24.42 4.93
N PRO A 809 34.40 25.15 5.85
CA PRO A 809 33.00 24.92 6.21
C PRO A 809 31.95 25.10 5.10
N GLN A 810 32.37 25.46 3.88
CA GLN A 810 31.51 25.85 2.75
C GLN A 810 32.06 25.32 1.42
N GLN A 811 32.11 24.00 1.23
CA GLN A 811 32.37 23.45 -0.10
C GLN A 811 31.20 22.60 -0.60
N ASP A 812 31.07 22.61 -1.93
CA ASP A 812 30.17 21.81 -2.76
C ASP A 812 30.12 20.34 -2.34
N ARG A 813 29.13 19.61 -2.89
CA ARG A 813 28.88 18.17 -2.66
C ARG A 813 30.19 17.37 -2.56
N ILE A 814 30.52 16.92 -1.34
CA ILE A 814 31.70 16.09 -1.06
C ILE A 814 31.53 14.77 -1.80
N SER A 815 32.52 14.39 -2.60
CA SER A 815 32.52 13.16 -3.39
C SER A 815 33.78 12.32 -3.13
N SER A 816 33.86 11.13 -3.71
CA SER A 816 35.05 10.27 -3.68
C SER A 816 36.31 10.95 -4.25
N LYS A 817 36.12 11.92 -5.17
CA LYS A 817 37.18 12.69 -5.83
C LYS A 817 37.53 14.01 -5.13
N THR A 818 36.93 14.28 -3.96
CA THR A 818 37.34 15.42 -3.15
C THR A 818 38.72 15.14 -2.58
N GLY A 819 39.65 16.05 -2.85
CA GLY A 819 41.04 15.95 -2.43
C GLY A 819 41.30 16.60 -1.07
N VAL A 820 42.07 15.93 -0.22
CA VAL A 820 42.51 16.40 1.09
C VAL A 820 44.03 16.52 1.10
N TRP A 821 44.56 17.64 1.60
CA TRP A 821 46.01 17.84 1.74
C TRP A 821 46.65 16.74 2.58
N GLU A 822 47.69 16.09 2.05
CA GLU A 822 48.41 14.96 2.66
C GLU A 822 48.82 15.26 4.12
N PHE A 823 49.43 16.43 4.35
CA PHE A 823 49.83 16.85 5.70
C PHE A 823 48.66 16.91 6.68
N CYS A 824 47.49 17.40 6.25
CA CYS A 824 46.32 17.53 7.12
C CYS A 824 45.71 16.17 7.41
N LEU A 825 45.55 15.34 6.37
CA LEU A 825 45.06 13.96 6.50
C LEU A 825 45.87 13.18 7.54
N LEU A 826 47.20 13.15 7.39
CA LEU A 826 48.10 12.43 8.29
C LEU A 826 48.09 13.00 9.71
N LYS A 827 47.94 14.32 9.85
CA LYS A 827 47.78 14.98 11.16
C LYS A 827 46.47 14.55 11.83
N THR A 828 45.37 14.49 11.07
CA THR A 828 44.06 14.06 11.58
C THR A 828 44.09 12.60 12.02
N TYR A 829 44.61 11.68 11.19
CA TYR A 829 44.78 10.28 11.60
C TYR A 829 45.63 10.12 12.88
N TYR A 830 46.73 10.85 12.99
CA TYR A 830 47.57 10.83 14.21
C TYR A 830 46.82 11.36 15.44
N ASN A 831 46.02 12.42 15.27
CA ASN A 831 45.25 13.03 16.36
C ASN A 831 44.04 12.18 16.79
N GLU A 832 43.49 11.35 15.91
CA GLU A 832 42.42 10.41 16.27
C GLU A 832 42.92 9.22 17.10
N MET A 833 44.24 9.02 17.22
CA MET A 833 44.85 8.04 18.13
C MET A 833 44.99 8.54 19.58
N VAL A 834 44.14 9.45 20.06
CA VAL A 834 44.30 10.07 21.40
C VAL A 834 43.69 9.20 22.51
N MET A 835 44.54 8.76 23.45
CA MET A 835 44.13 8.45 24.82
C MET A 835 44.02 9.77 25.59
N LYS A 836 42.81 10.18 25.99
CA LYS A 836 42.63 11.50 26.63
C LYS A 836 42.84 11.48 28.16
N ASP A 837 42.62 10.37 28.86
CA ASP A 837 42.89 10.19 30.30
C ASP A 837 42.61 8.70 30.69
N PRO A 838 43.40 8.03 31.56
CA PRO A 838 42.99 6.75 32.17
C PRO A 838 41.67 6.82 32.98
N ALA A 839 41.19 8.00 33.37
CA ALA A 839 39.94 8.19 34.12
C ALA A 839 38.69 8.52 33.27
N THR A 840 38.84 8.86 31.98
CA THR A 840 37.70 9.09 31.07
C THR A 840 37.62 8.02 29.99
N PRO A 841 36.47 7.36 29.77
CA PRO A 841 36.34 6.37 28.71
C PRO A 841 36.60 7.00 27.34
N TYR A 842 37.72 6.60 26.74
CA TYR A 842 38.00 6.45 25.32
C TYR A 842 37.02 7.11 24.32
N PHE A 843 37.47 8.18 23.64
CA PHE A 843 36.87 8.70 22.41
C PHE A 843 37.93 8.68 21.30
N GLY A 844 37.69 7.94 20.21
CA GLY A 844 38.60 7.89 19.06
C GLY A 844 38.28 6.76 18.08
N SER A 845 38.70 6.91 16.82
CA SER A 845 38.44 5.94 15.76
C SER A 845 39.30 4.67 15.81
N TYR A 846 40.12 4.43 16.84
CA TYR A 846 41.07 3.30 16.92
C TYR A 846 41.06 2.53 18.26
N LEU A 847 40.03 2.73 19.09
CA LEU A 847 39.98 2.23 20.47
C LEU A 847 39.95 0.70 20.61
N ASP A 848 39.46 0.06 19.57
CA ASP A 848 39.34 -1.39 19.38
C ASP A 848 40.64 -2.03 18.82
N LEU A 849 41.71 -1.23 18.65
CA LEU A 849 43.05 -1.65 18.23
C LEU A 849 44.11 -1.23 19.29
N PRO A 850 44.08 -1.80 20.52
CA PRO A 850 44.88 -1.34 21.64
C PRO A 850 46.39 -1.41 21.41
N GLN A 851 46.87 -2.40 20.65
CA GLN A 851 48.29 -2.55 20.37
C GLN A 851 48.83 -1.50 19.40
N MET A 852 47.98 -1.03 18.48
CA MET A 852 48.28 0.13 17.63
C MET A 852 48.36 1.44 18.44
N LEU A 853 47.52 1.59 19.47
CA LEU A 853 47.62 2.71 20.40
C LEU A 853 48.90 2.64 21.26
N GLN A 854 49.36 1.45 21.63
CA GLN A 854 50.64 1.27 22.33
C GLN A 854 51.82 1.63 21.42
N MET A 855 51.80 1.21 20.16
CA MET A 855 52.81 1.58 19.15
C MET A 855 52.98 3.10 19.07
N ARG A 856 51.89 3.88 19.14
CA ARG A 856 51.97 5.36 19.12
C ARG A 856 52.92 5.92 20.18
N ASN A 857 52.98 5.30 21.36
CA ASN A 857 53.82 5.76 22.48
C ASN A 857 55.27 5.28 22.37
N GLN A 858 55.54 4.28 21.51
CA GLN A 858 56.87 3.71 21.32
C GLN A 858 57.70 4.45 20.26
N PHE A 859 57.05 5.19 19.35
CA PHE A 859 57.70 5.85 18.22
C PHE A 859 57.43 7.36 18.20
N SER A 860 58.27 8.11 17.48
CA SER A 860 58.06 9.55 17.30
C SER A 860 56.84 9.85 16.43
N ALA A 861 56.25 11.04 16.60
CA ALA A 861 55.11 11.46 15.80
C ALA A 861 55.38 11.46 14.28
N GLN A 862 56.64 11.71 13.89
CA GLN A 862 57.04 11.67 12.49
C GLN A 862 57.06 10.24 11.95
N GLU A 863 57.64 9.28 12.68
CA GLU A 863 57.66 7.87 12.29
C GLU A 863 56.26 7.28 12.13
N VAL A 864 55.33 7.63 13.03
CA VAL A 864 53.93 7.17 12.94
C VAL A 864 53.21 7.77 11.72
N LYS A 865 53.46 9.05 11.39
CA LYS A 865 52.87 9.68 10.19
C LYS A 865 53.45 9.09 8.90
N GLU A 866 54.74 8.77 8.86
CA GLU A 866 55.36 8.08 7.73
C GLU A 866 54.81 6.67 7.55
N TYR A 867 54.55 5.97 8.66
CA TYR A 867 53.82 4.70 8.66
C TYR A 867 52.42 4.86 8.07
N PHE A 868 51.64 5.85 8.50
CA PHE A 868 50.31 6.11 7.94
C PHE A 868 50.33 6.47 6.47
N TYR A 869 51.28 7.30 6.04
CA TYR A 869 51.45 7.61 4.63
C TYR A 869 51.79 6.35 3.81
N SER A 870 52.59 5.45 4.38
CA SER A 870 52.90 4.15 3.77
C SER A 870 51.65 3.29 3.60
N LEU A 871 50.72 3.31 4.56
CA LEU A 871 49.44 2.59 4.46
C LEU A 871 48.48 3.23 3.45
N VAL A 872 48.43 4.57 3.39
CA VAL A 872 47.60 5.28 2.40
C VAL A 872 48.06 4.95 0.98
N LYS A 873 49.38 4.89 0.74
CA LYS A 873 49.94 4.41 -0.54
C LYS A 873 49.62 2.94 -0.81
N ALA A 874 49.69 2.09 0.21
CA ALA A 874 49.30 0.69 0.08
C ALA A 874 47.80 0.51 -0.21
N ALA A 875 46.95 1.44 0.21
CA ALA A 875 45.52 1.45 -0.08
C ALA A 875 45.20 1.81 -1.55
N GLY A 876 46.11 2.51 -2.24
CA GLY A 876 45.93 2.89 -3.65
C GLY A 876 46.50 4.26 -4.00
N HIS A 877 46.76 5.14 -3.01
CA HIS A 877 47.18 6.52 -3.24
C HIS A 877 48.45 6.61 -4.07
N VAL A 878 48.38 7.37 -5.16
CA VAL A 878 49.53 7.73 -5.99
C VAL A 878 49.97 9.15 -5.65
N PRO A 879 51.22 9.34 -5.15
CA PRO A 879 51.75 10.68 -4.89
C PRO A 879 51.65 11.57 -6.12
N ASN A 880 51.20 12.81 -5.92
CA ASN A 880 50.98 13.77 -7.01
C ASN A 880 51.57 15.14 -6.64
N ASP A 881 51.79 15.97 -7.67
CA ASP A 881 52.40 17.31 -7.52
C ASP A 881 51.60 18.27 -6.62
N LYS A 882 50.33 17.94 -6.35
CA LYS A 882 49.46 18.74 -5.48
C LYS A 882 49.51 18.31 -4.02
N GLU A 883 50.22 17.23 -3.68
CA GLU A 883 50.30 16.67 -2.31
C GLU A 883 48.92 16.46 -1.68
N VAL A 884 48.00 15.89 -2.47
CA VAL A 884 46.60 15.68 -2.10
C VAL A 884 46.24 14.20 -2.20
N VAL A 885 45.55 13.67 -1.20
CA VAL A 885 44.95 12.33 -1.22
C VAL A 885 43.46 12.45 -1.50
N TYR A 886 42.92 11.64 -2.40
CA TYR A 886 41.49 11.59 -2.67
C TYR A 886 40.75 10.72 -1.65
N PHE A 887 39.47 11.03 -1.36
CA PHE A 887 38.69 10.23 -0.41
C PHE A 887 38.55 8.76 -0.84
N GLU A 888 38.55 8.46 -2.14
CA GLU A 888 38.54 7.07 -2.62
C GLU A 888 39.70 6.22 -2.08
N ASP A 889 40.89 6.80 -1.90
CA ASP A 889 42.06 6.11 -1.32
C ASP A 889 42.10 6.25 0.21
N ALA A 890 41.76 7.44 0.73
CA ALA A 890 41.74 7.69 2.18
C ALA A 890 40.71 6.81 2.91
N ASP A 891 39.58 6.50 2.27
CA ASP A 891 38.53 5.64 2.84
C ASP A 891 39.00 4.16 2.91
N LEU A 892 40.05 3.76 2.19
CA LEU A 892 40.62 2.40 2.23
C LEU A 892 41.70 2.22 3.32
N PHE A 893 42.30 3.30 3.82
CA PHE A 893 43.32 3.25 4.89
C PHE A 893 42.90 2.39 6.11
N PRO A 894 41.66 2.50 6.64
CA PRO A 894 41.21 1.69 7.78
C PRO A 894 41.18 0.19 7.54
N HIS A 895 41.10 -0.26 6.28
CA HIS A 895 41.10 -1.67 5.93
C HIS A 895 42.51 -2.25 6.06
N VAL A 896 43.50 -1.58 5.43
CA VAL A 896 44.92 -1.98 5.50
C VAL A 896 45.42 -2.04 6.94
N LEU A 897 45.01 -1.08 7.76
CA LEU A 897 45.33 -1.05 9.18
C LEU A 897 44.82 -2.28 9.94
N GLN A 898 43.57 -2.69 9.70
CA GLN A 898 42.99 -3.87 10.35
C GLN A 898 43.69 -5.16 9.92
N TYR A 899 44.12 -5.24 8.66
CA TYR A 899 44.89 -6.38 8.14
C TYR A 899 46.22 -6.53 8.87
N ILE A 900 46.94 -5.42 9.12
CA ILE A 900 48.18 -5.46 9.92
C ILE A 900 47.89 -5.97 11.33
N GLU A 901 46.88 -5.43 12.01
CA GLU A 901 46.56 -5.88 13.37
C GLU A 901 46.15 -7.35 13.43
N MET A 902 45.49 -7.87 12.39
CA MET A 902 45.11 -9.27 12.31
C MET A 902 46.31 -10.21 12.09
N VAL A 903 47.34 -9.79 11.34
CA VAL A 903 48.60 -10.53 11.22
C VAL A 903 49.25 -10.72 12.60
N TYR A 904 49.32 -9.66 13.41
CA TYR A 904 49.81 -9.75 14.79
C TYR A 904 48.90 -10.61 15.65
N ALA A 905 47.57 -10.42 15.58
CA ALA A 905 46.61 -11.20 16.34
C ALA A 905 46.75 -12.73 16.14
N ARG A 906 47.27 -13.13 14.98
CA ARG A 906 47.44 -14.53 14.61
C ARG A 906 48.82 -15.09 14.89
N HIS A 907 49.87 -14.31 14.65
CA HIS A 907 51.24 -14.82 14.63
C HIS A 907 52.10 -14.35 15.81
N ASP A 908 51.81 -13.19 16.40
CA ASP A 908 52.44 -12.71 17.63
C ASP A 908 51.83 -13.46 18.83
N SER A 909 52.44 -14.61 19.12
CA SER A 909 51.92 -15.61 20.05
C SER A 909 52.16 -15.20 21.51
N ASN A 910 53.25 -14.48 21.76
CA ASN A 910 53.61 -13.98 23.09
C ASN A 910 52.98 -12.59 23.39
N LYS A 911 52.41 -11.92 22.37
CA LYS A 911 51.73 -10.61 22.43
C LYS A 911 52.66 -9.47 22.84
N ASP A 912 53.93 -9.55 22.49
CA ASP A 912 54.92 -8.52 22.80
C ASP A 912 54.94 -7.37 21.76
N GLY A 913 54.18 -7.51 20.67
CA GLY A 913 54.01 -6.50 19.64
C GLY A 913 55.06 -6.56 18.53
N VAL A 914 55.93 -7.56 18.52
CA VAL A 914 56.89 -7.84 17.43
C VAL A 914 56.70 -9.25 16.86
N LEU A 915 57.12 -9.46 15.62
CA LEU A 915 57.23 -10.81 15.05
C LEU A 915 58.68 -11.26 15.14
N GLU A 916 58.93 -12.26 15.98
CA GLU A 916 60.23 -12.92 16.08
C GLU A 916 60.39 -14.03 15.03
N LYS A 917 61.59 -14.61 14.94
CA LYS A 917 61.94 -15.61 13.92
C LYS A 917 60.92 -16.74 13.80
N CYS A 918 60.54 -17.38 14.92
CA CYS A 918 59.65 -18.54 14.87
C CYS A 918 58.20 -18.15 14.51
N GLU A 919 57.73 -16.99 14.98
CA GLU A 919 56.41 -16.46 14.65
C GLU A 919 56.32 -16.08 13.16
N ALA A 920 57.34 -15.42 12.64
CA ALA A 920 57.46 -15.11 11.21
C ALA A 920 57.54 -16.37 10.35
N LEU A 921 58.33 -17.36 10.73
CA LEU A 921 58.36 -18.64 10.00
C LEU A 921 57.02 -19.39 10.08
N GLY A 922 56.26 -19.22 11.16
CA GLY A 922 54.88 -19.69 11.27
C GLY A 922 53.91 -18.96 10.34
N ALA A 923 54.16 -17.68 10.01
CA ALA A 923 53.38 -16.90 9.05
C ALA A 923 53.75 -17.21 7.58
N PHE A 924 55.00 -17.62 7.32
CA PHE A 924 55.52 -17.81 5.97
C PHE A 924 54.65 -18.67 5.04
N PRO A 925 54.04 -19.81 5.46
CA PRO A 925 53.23 -20.62 4.56
C PRO A 925 52.10 -19.87 3.86
N ILE A 926 51.50 -18.88 4.53
CA ILE A 926 50.42 -18.05 3.97
C ILE A 926 50.95 -17.12 2.87
N PHE A 927 52.15 -16.57 3.08
CA PHE A 927 52.78 -15.64 2.14
C PHE A 927 53.64 -16.32 1.08
N HIS A 928 53.76 -17.65 1.12
CA HIS A 928 54.68 -18.42 0.29
C HIS A 928 54.55 -18.06 -1.19
N ASP A 929 53.33 -18.15 -1.73
CA ASP A 929 53.06 -17.95 -3.16
C ASP A 929 53.27 -16.49 -3.56
N LEU A 930 52.88 -15.53 -2.70
CA LEU A 930 53.17 -14.12 -2.93
C LEU A 930 54.68 -13.84 -2.98
N ILE A 931 55.46 -14.39 -2.04
CA ILE A 931 56.93 -14.21 -2.03
C ILE A 931 57.56 -14.85 -3.27
N LYS A 932 57.08 -16.02 -3.68
CA LYS A 932 57.52 -16.70 -4.90
C LYS A 932 57.24 -15.86 -6.14
N GLU A 933 56.07 -15.25 -6.23
CA GLU A 933 55.68 -14.35 -7.32
C GLU A 933 56.53 -13.07 -7.34
N LEU A 934 56.64 -12.38 -6.20
CA LEU A 934 57.41 -11.15 -6.07
C LEU A 934 58.90 -11.34 -6.38
N THR A 935 59.42 -12.55 -6.17
CA THR A 935 60.84 -12.88 -6.39
C THR A 935 61.13 -13.74 -7.61
N ALA A 936 60.15 -13.94 -8.50
CA ALA A 936 60.30 -14.77 -9.70
C ALA A 936 61.51 -14.38 -10.57
N GLU A 937 61.84 -13.09 -10.64
CA GLU A 937 62.99 -12.55 -11.40
C GLU A 937 64.36 -12.98 -10.83
N TYR A 938 64.43 -13.32 -9.54
CA TYR A 938 65.65 -13.72 -8.85
C TYR A 938 65.96 -15.22 -8.98
N LYS A 939 65.03 -16.02 -9.57
CA LYS A 939 65.17 -17.48 -9.76
C LYS A 939 65.62 -18.21 -8.47
N LEU A 940 65.03 -17.83 -7.34
CA LEU A 940 65.32 -18.42 -6.04
C LEU A 940 64.84 -19.88 -5.98
N LYS A 941 65.53 -20.70 -5.17
CA LYS A 941 65.09 -22.08 -4.88
C LYS A 941 64.02 -22.07 -3.77
N GLU A 942 63.20 -23.12 -3.71
CA GLU A 942 62.09 -23.22 -2.74
C GLU A 942 62.57 -23.13 -1.27
N ASP A 943 63.73 -23.71 -0.96
CA ASP A 943 64.36 -23.67 0.37
C ASP A 943 64.91 -22.28 0.76
N GLN A 944 65.02 -21.36 -0.21
CA GLN A 944 65.49 -19.98 0.00
C GLN A 944 64.35 -18.98 0.24
N LEU A 945 63.10 -19.36 -0.04
CA LEU A 945 61.93 -18.50 0.12
C LEU A 945 61.66 -18.12 1.59
N PRO A 946 61.80 -19.02 2.59
CA PRO A 946 61.66 -18.63 4.00
C PRO A 946 62.68 -17.56 4.41
N GLY A 947 63.94 -17.73 4.01
CA GLY A 947 65.01 -16.75 4.28
C GLY A 947 64.76 -15.40 3.60
N THR A 948 64.12 -15.43 2.43
CA THR A 948 63.71 -14.22 1.69
C THR A 948 62.58 -13.49 2.40
N PHE A 949 61.59 -14.22 2.92
CA PHE A 949 60.51 -13.64 3.74
C PHE A 949 61.07 -12.98 5.01
N ILE A 950 61.96 -13.67 5.72
CA ILE A 950 62.66 -13.12 6.89
C ILE A 950 63.48 -11.88 6.53
N TYR A 951 64.15 -11.88 5.37
CA TYR A 951 64.90 -10.71 4.92
C TYR A 951 63.99 -9.50 4.73
N LEU A 952 62.81 -9.67 4.12
CA LEU A 952 61.84 -8.59 3.92
C LEU A 952 61.33 -8.05 5.25
N LEU A 953 60.99 -8.92 6.21
CA LEU A 953 60.58 -8.51 7.55
C LEU A 953 61.69 -7.76 8.30
N LYS A 954 62.96 -8.17 8.13
CA LYS A 954 64.11 -7.54 8.80
C LYS A 954 64.48 -6.17 8.25
N PHE A 955 64.47 -6.02 6.93
CA PHE A 955 65.03 -4.85 6.24
C PHE A 955 63.97 -3.95 5.62
N SER A 956 62.71 -4.39 5.59
CA SER A 956 61.54 -3.69 5.04
C SER A 956 61.67 -3.22 3.58
N ARG A 957 62.65 -3.73 2.83
CA ARG A 957 62.92 -3.39 1.43
C ARG A 957 63.76 -4.49 0.78
N PRO A 958 63.70 -4.66 -0.56
CA PRO A 958 64.58 -5.56 -1.28
C PRO A 958 66.01 -5.00 -1.36
N PRO A 959 67.00 -5.84 -1.69
CA PRO A 959 68.37 -5.37 -1.95
C PRO A 959 68.43 -4.53 -3.24
N LYS A 960 68.90 -3.29 -3.15
CA LYS A 960 68.98 -2.35 -4.29
C LYS A 960 70.36 -2.38 -4.96
N THR A 961 71.43 -2.35 -4.17
CA THR A 961 72.82 -2.31 -4.69
C THR A 961 73.38 -3.70 -4.96
N LEU A 962 74.41 -3.82 -5.81
CA LEU A 962 75.13 -5.09 -6.03
C LEU A 962 75.67 -5.67 -4.72
N ALA A 963 76.22 -4.82 -3.83
CA ALA A 963 76.70 -5.22 -2.51
C ALA A 963 75.56 -5.75 -1.62
N GLU A 964 74.39 -5.12 -1.65
CA GLU A 964 73.19 -5.60 -0.95
C GLU A 964 72.69 -6.93 -1.52
N LYS A 965 72.75 -7.14 -2.84
CA LYS A 965 72.34 -8.41 -3.48
C LYS A 965 73.24 -9.58 -3.07
N PHE A 966 74.56 -9.39 -2.97
CA PHE A 966 75.46 -10.42 -2.43
C PHE A 966 75.20 -10.70 -0.94
N LYS A 967 74.96 -9.65 -0.14
CA LYS A 967 74.59 -9.81 1.28
C LYS A 967 73.24 -10.51 1.45
N PHE A 968 72.27 -10.24 0.58
CA PHE A 968 70.98 -10.90 0.53
C PHE A 968 71.14 -12.41 0.28
N LEU A 969 71.86 -12.80 -0.78
CA LEU A 969 72.11 -14.22 -1.07
C LEU A 969 72.86 -14.92 0.08
N SER A 970 73.78 -14.24 0.76
CA SER A 970 74.41 -14.79 1.96
C SER A 970 73.44 -14.92 3.15
N PHE A 971 72.51 -13.97 3.30
CA PHE A 971 71.56 -13.95 4.40
C PHE A 971 70.50 -15.05 4.27
N ILE A 972 69.89 -15.20 3.09
CA ILE A 972 68.79 -16.16 2.87
C ILE A 972 69.23 -17.62 2.99
N ASN A 973 70.55 -17.90 2.91
CA ASN A 973 71.11 -19.24 3.04
C ASN A 973 71.71 -19.53 4.43
N THR A 974 71.59 -18.62 5.40
CA THR A 974 72.17 -18.79 6.75
C THR A 974 71.11 -18.57 7.84
N PRO A 975 70.38 -19.63 8.26
CA PRO A 975 69.31 -19.54 9.25
C PRO A 975 69.72 -18.98 10.62
N GLU A 976 71.00 -19.03 10.97
CA GLU A 976 71.56 -18.45 12.20
C GLU A 976 71.57 -16.92 12.15
N LYS A 977 71.57 -16.31 10.96
CA LYS A 977 71.53 -14.85 10.77
C LYS A 977 70.11 -14.26 10.81
N TRP A 978 69.09 -15.11 10.85
CA TRP A 978 67.67 -14.76 10.83
C TRP A 978 67.16 -14.22 12.18
N VAL A 979 67.91 -13.31 12.79
CA VAL A 979 67.48 -12.60 14.00
C VAL A 979 66.64 -11.39 13.58
N ILE A 980 65.36 -11.37 13.97
CA ILE A 980 64.39 -10.33 13.62
C ILE A 980 63.53 -9.96 14.83
N ALA A 981 63.01 -8.74 14.83
CA ALA A 981 61.96 -8.25 15.71
C ALA A 981 61.13 -7.26 14.89
N SER A 982 60.23 -7.78 14.04
CA SER A 982 59.50 -6.94 13.06
C SER A 982 58.32 -6.26 13.73
N THR A 983 58.26 -4.94 13.64
CA THR A 983 57.18 -4.10 14.20
C THR A 983 56.12 -3.77 13.15
N ARG A 984 54.99 -3.20 13.59
CA ARG A 984 53.92 -2.71 12.70
C ARG A 984 54.43 -1.70 11.67
N ILE A 985 55.39 -0.86 12.06
CA ILE A 985 56.04 0.12 11.17
C ILE A 985 56.78 -0.60 10.04
N ASP A 986 57.46 -1.71 10.35
CA ASP A 986 58.21 -2.48 9.36
C ASP A 986 57.27 -3.13 8.34
N LEU A 987 56.11 -3.66 8.78
CA LEU A 987 55.07 -4.17 7.87
C LEU A 987 54.48 -3.05 6.99
N GLY A 988 54.21 -1.87 7.55
CA GLY A 988 53.72 -0.73 6.77
C GLY A 988 54.69 -0.30 5.67
N LYS A 989 56.01 -0.31 5.96
CA LYS A 989 57.06 -0.05 4.96
C LYS A 989 57.10 -1.12 3.87
N ILE A 990 56.92 -2.40 4.22
CA ILE A 990 56.84 -3.50 3.26
C ILE A 990 55.63 -3.33 2.33
N PHE A 991 54.47 -2.99 2.86
CA PHE A 991 53.29 -2.74 2.03
C PHE A 991 53.47 -1.59 1.05
N ASN A 992 54.07 -0.48 1.52
CA ASN A 992 54.41 0.60 0.61
C ASN A 992 55.36 0.15 -0.50
N PHE A 993 56.37 -0.63 -0.17
CA PHE A 993 57.29 -1.18 -1.15
C PHE A 993 56.57 -2.07 -2.19
N ILE A 994 55.69 -2.96 -1.74
CA ILE A 994 54.90 -3.82 -2.62
C ILE A 994 54.02 -2.97 -3.56
N ALA A 995 53.40 -1.91 -3.05
CA ALA A 995 52.60 -0.98 -3.85
C ALA A 995 53.45 -0.26 -4.92
N ASP A 996 54.62 0.25 -4.53
CA ASP A 996 55.54 0.96 -5.44
C ASP A 996 56.07 0.05 -6.56
N GLU A 997 56.45 -1.20 -6.27
CA GLU A 997 56.93 -2.15 -7.29
C GLU A 997 55.81 -2.65 -8.21
N THR A 998 54.63 -2.91 -7.66
CA THR A 998 53.46 -3.33 -8.46
C THR A 998 53.11 -2.24 -9.48
N ARG A 999 53.15 -0.97 -9.07
CA ARG A 999 52.99 0.18 -9.97
C ARG A 999 54.09 0.24 -11.04
N ALA A 1000 55.36 0.14 -10.65
CA ALA A 1000 56.47 0.20 -11.58
C ALA A 1000 56.44 -0.91 -12.65
N LYS A 1001 55.94 -2.10 -12.30
CA LYS A 1001 55.71 -3.20 -13.26
C LYS A 1001 54.57 -2.88 -14.24
N LYS A 1002 53.47 -2.29 -13.76
CA LYS A 1002 52.33 -1.87 -14.59
C LYS A 1002 52.72 -0.76 -15.58
N GLU A 1003 53.39 0.28 -15.12
CA GLU A 1003 53.89 1.38 -15.96
C GLU A 1003 54.87 0.88 -17.05
N LYS A 1004 55.75 -0.08 -16.70
CA LYS A 1004 56.64 -0.72 -17.68
C LYS A 1004 55.89 -1.57 -18.70
N ALA A 1005 54.82 -2.27 -18.31
CA ALA A 1005 54.01 -3.07 -19.20
C ALA A 1005 53.19 -2.20 -20.17
N GLU A 1006 52.65 -1.08 -19.68
CA GLU A 1006 51.91 -0.09 -20.49
C GLU A 1006 52.85 0.66 -21.45
N ALA A 1007 54.07 1.01 -21.02
CA ALA A 1007 55.09 1.63 -21.88
C ALA A 1007 55.64 0.69 -22.97
N GLN A 1008 55.41 -0.63 -22.85
CA GLN A 1008 55.83 -1.65 -23.83
C GLN A 1008 54.72 -2.01 -24.82
N GLN A 1009 53.51 -1.46 -24.70
CA GLN A 1009 52.46 -1.63 -25.72
C GLN A 1009 52.69 -0.64 -26.89
N PRO A 1010 52.77 -1.10 -28.16
CA PRO A 1010 52.87 -0.20 -29.30
C PRO A 1010 51.56 0.59 -29.49
N PRO A 1011 51.61 1.83 -30.03
CA PRO A 1011 50.43 2.68 -30.18
C PRO A 1011 49.37 2.00 -31.07
N VAL A 1012 48.14 1.94 -30.55
CA VAL A 1012 46.99 1.36 -31.23
C VAL A 1012 46.62 2.22 -32.45
N THR A 1013 46.95 1.75 -33.66
CA THR A 1013 46.22 2.13 -34.89
C THR A 1013 44.88 1.40 -34.94
N PRO A 1014 43.79 2.05 -35.35
CA PRO A 1014 42.47 1.41 -35.45
C PRO A 1014 42.50 0.36 -36.57
N ALA A 1015 42.29 -0.91 -36.21
CA ALA A 1015 42.19 -2.01 -37.16
C ALA A 1015 40.72 -2.38 -37.41
N GLU A 1016 40.41 -2.58 -38.69
CA GLU A 1016 39.17 -3.14 -39.23
C GLU A 1016 38.79 -4.51 -38.63
N PRO A 1017 37.50 -4.90 -38.71
CA PRO A 1017 36.97 -6.07 -38.03
C PRO A 1017 37.46 -7.38 -38.68
N VAL A 1018 38.13 -8.22 -37.88
CA VAL A 1018 38.56 -9.57 -38.29
C VAL A 1018 37.50 -10.60 -37.89
N ALA A 1019 37.18 -11.47 -38.85
CA ALA A 1019 36.22 -12.57 -38.78
C ALA A 1019 36.51 -13.62 -37.68
N PRO A 1020 35.49 -14.36 -37.21
CA PRO A 1020 35.63 -15.30 -36.10
C PRO A 1020 36.46 -16.54 -36.44
N GLN A 1021 37.38 -16.91 -35.55
CA GLN A 1021 38.11 -18.18 -35.61
C GLN A 1021 37.29 -19.35 -35.02
N PRO A 1022 37.47 -20.57 -35.53
CA PRO A 1022 36.72 -21.76 -35.11
C PRO A 1022 37.17 -22.32 -33.75
N PRO A 1023 36.34 -23.14 -33.08
CA PRO A 1023 36.54 -23.54 -31.69
C PRO A 1023 37.71 -24.53 -31.54
N VAL A 1024 38.59 -24.24 -30.57
CA VAL A 1024 39.67 -25.12 -30.14
C VAL A 1024 39.08 -26.19 -29.21
N THR A 1025 39.28 -27.46 -29.57
CA THR A 1025 38.93 -28.65 -28.79
C THR A 1025 39.76 -28.75 -27.49
N PRO A 1026 39.21 -29.30 -26.40
CA PRO A 1026 39.93 -29.41 -25.14
C PRO A 1026 40.99 -30.50 -25.22
N VAL A 1027 42.25 -30.15 -24.94
CA VAL A 1027 43.33 -31.11 -24.70
C VAL A 1027 43.29 -31.47 -23.21
N GLU A 1028 43.08 -32.75 -22.90
CA GLU A 1028 43.22 -33.32 -21.55
C GLU A 1028 44.62 -33.03 -20.96
N PRO A 1029 44.72 -32.53 -19.71
CA PRO A 1029 45.99 -32.47 -19.03
C PRO A 1029 46.38 -33.88 -18.52
N PRO A 1030 47.66 -34.30 -18.63
CA PRO A 1030 48.08 -35.60 -18.13
C PRO A 1030 48.02 -35.63 -16.60
N ALA A 1031 47.51 -36.73 -16.06
CA ALA A 1031 47.43 -37.03 -14.64
C ALA A 1031 48.80 -36.92 -13.95
N LYS A 1032 49.03 -35.84 -13.20
CA LYS A 1032 50.12 -35.77 -12.22
C LYS A 1032 49.66 -36.41 -10.92
N ARG A 1033 50.34 -37.50 -10.53
CA ARG A 1033 50.24 -38.11 -9.21
C ARG A 1033 50.52 -37.06 -8.14
N VAL A 1034 49.58 -36.88 -7.23
CA VAL A 1034 49.75 -36.13 -5.98
C VAL A 1034 50.79 -36.90 -5.15
N GLY A 1035 51.99 -36.36 -5.04
CA GLY A 1035 52.95 -36.78 -4.03
C GLY A 1035 52.47 -36.35 -2.64
N PRO A 1036 52.93 -37.01 -1.56
CA PRO A 1036 52.58 -36.62 -0.20
C PRO A 1036 53.03 -35.17 0.08
N PRO A 1037 52.40 -34.47 1.04
CA PRO A 1037 52.78 -33.12 1.42
C PRO A 1037 54.27 -33.08 1.83
N PRO A 1038 54.99 -31.99 1.56
CA PRO A 1038 56.36 -31.84 2.07
C PRO A 1038 56.32 -31.90 3.60
N GLU A 1039 57.18 -32.73 4.19
CA GLU A 1039 57.50 -32.68 5.61
C GLU A 1039 58.00 -31.27 5.99
N PRO A 1040 57.76 -30.81 7.23
CA PRO A 1040 58.15 -29.47 7.65
C PRO A 1040 59.67 -29.34 7.66
N ILE A 1041 60.22 -28.60 6.69
CA ILE A 1041 61.61 -28.14 6.74
C ILE A 1041 61.63 -26.84 7.56
N VAL A 1042 61.59 -26.96 8.88
CA VAL A 1042 62.24 -25.98 9.78
C VAL A 1042 62.78 -26.76 10.98
N THR A 1043 63.99 -27.29 10.87
CA THR A 1043 64.73 -27.76 12.05
C THR A 1043 65.21 -26.53 12.82
N GLY A 1044 64.49 -26.14 13.89
CA GLY A 1044 64.94 -25.09 14.82
C GLY A 1044 63.88 -24.11 15.36
N CYS A 1045 62.62 -24.29 14.96
CA CYS A 1045 61.39 -23.73 15.53
C CYS A 1045 60.32 -24.85 15.37
#